data_AF-A0A8X6KA27-F1
#
_entry.id   AF-A0A8X6KA27-F1
#
_cell.length_a   1.000
_cell.length_b   1.000
_cell.length_c   1.000
_cell.angle_alpha   90.00
_cell.angle_beta   90.00
_cell.angle_gamma   90.00
#
_symmetry.space_group_name_H-M   'P 1'
#
loop_
_entity.id
_entity.type
_entity.pdbx_description
1 polymer ?
#
loop_
_entity_poly.entity_id
_entity_poly.type
_entity_poly.pdbx_seq_one_letter_code
_entity_poly.pdbx_strand_id
1 'polypeptide(L)'
;MYRKTLEACALLSDIDSLPAGDETEIGEKGIHLSRDQKLKIEMARAVYQNADIYLLDNPLKHLDTSLAEHLYHRVIGRSGLLKLKTRIFTTTKEDFLPLVDTILFLKDGRILEQGTYEQLKEKQGYFVEYLRTVQSPNTPEKEICHIERQEHNEVIGKRFGKQKDLWYSSTIAPAKIEPEYFVSDETISLKGLGSKLMDFLKTVGFTLTTITILLAGLACACEVASGVWLSEWTDSNNGGRKPNHNLLIYSIFILSQIFLTIISGIAIFGVSTAAAEKLHTWLLIRIVRASQTVIEITPVKKIIQSFDTDFHYVDEKIPESFYVWLMAIFKVPALLVVIIVISPLLAIFAIPLLFVFIVIQKLYLCAWQQLQHLTAATSCPLSNLLEDALQGISHIRATQSYAHFYNRFYLKMDTHNNCSLLFFLVSRWLSCSIDIITAFLVLITTIMAFYQKDKGDGFIGLALVYSMQMTEALTAMVYMNSMLSSDLTALERIKTLSELKQESEWEDPASKPDSSWPDSGQISIQNLNTTYGEGMHPALHDITLSIQPGEKVAIVGKEESGTSTLLYTLFRLIEPMTGQIVIDNIDISKLGLKDLRSSLAIIPQDSLVFNGSVRQNLDPNQEYKDDEIWSALEMANLKTSIRNLDCTISECLRRRGRHVVYAPRIANQTKSALIRKMYWTHLLICLTHVFLVSQKTLMHINRS
;
A
#
# COMPACT_ATOMS: atom_id res chain seq x y z
N MET A 1 -20.78 24.91 20.82
CA MET A 1 -20.51 25.16 19.38
C MET A 1 -20.38 23.85 18.63
N TYR A 2 -19.50 22.96 19.07
CA TYR A 2 -19.26 21.62 18.50
C TYR A 2 -20.53 20.84 18.12
N ARG A 3 -21.41 20.52 19.09
CA ARG A 3 -22.66 19.78 18.83
C ARG A 3 -23.59 20.48 17.81
N LYS A 4 -23.66 21.82 17.83
CA LYS A 4 -24.45 22.59 16.86
C LYS A 4 -23.89 22.47 15.44
N THR A 5 -22.56 22.42 15.31
CA THR A 5 -21.89 22.19 14.03
C THR A 5 -22.17 20.79 13.50
N LEU A 6 -22.07 19.77 14.36
CA LEU A 6 -22.38 18.39 13.99
C LEU A 6 -23.85 18.23 13.54
N GLU A 7 -24.78 18.86 14.25
CA GLU A 7 -26.20 18.88 13.91
C GLU A 7 -26.45 19.58 12.56
N ALA A 8 -25.86 20.76 12.34
CA ALA A 8 -26.04 21.51 11.09
C ALA A 8 -25.40 20.83 9.88
N CYS A 9 -24.37 20.00 10.08
CA CYS A 9 -23.72 19.21 9.03
C CYS A 9 -24.33 17.81 8.86
N ALA A 10 -25.43 17.48 9.57
CA ALA A 10 -26.07 16.17 9.54
C ALA A 10 -25.11 14.99 9.82
N LEU A 11 -24.20 15.18 10.79
CA LEU A 11 -23.19 14.19 11.21
C LEU A 11 -23.62 13.34 12.41
N LEU A 12 -24.66 13.74 13.17
CA LEU A 12 -25.03 13.05 14.40
C LEU A 12 -25.42 11.59 14.15
N SER A 13 -26.25 11.33 13.15
CA SER A 13 -26.62 9.96 12.76
C SER A 13 -25.43 9.14 12.29
N ASP A 14 -24.47 9.78 11.62
CA ASP A 14 -23.28 9.11 11.11
C ASP A 14 -22.37 8.71 12.27
N ILE A 15 -22.16 9.62 13.23
CA ILE A 15 -21.37 9.36 14.44
C ILE A 15 -22.02 8.25 15.28
N ASP A 16 -23.34 8.28 15.46
CA ASP A 16 -24.06 7.25 16.22
C ASP A 16 -23.95 5.86 15.57
N SER A 17 -23.69 5.78 14.26
CA SER A 17 -23.48 4.51 13.55
C SER A 17 -22.05 3.96 13.66
N LEU A 18 -21.09 4.78 14.10
CA LEU A 18 -19.70 4.35 14.24
C LEU A 18 -19.48 3.58 15.55
N PRO A 19 -18.62 2.53 15.54
CA PRO A 19 -18.45 1.62 16.67
C PRO A 19 -18.02 2.28 18.00
N ALA A 20 -17.29 3.39 17.97
CA ALA A 20 -16.90 4.17 19.15
C ALA A 20 -17.34 5.64 19.05
N GLY A 21 -18.40 5.91 18.29
CA GLY A 21 -18.89 7.27 18.10
C GLY A 21 -17.80 8.19 17.54
N ASP A 22 -17.59 9.33 18.20
CA ASP A 22 -16.65 10.37 17.81
C ASP A 22 -15.17 10.02 18.06
N GLU A 23 -14.89 8.99 18.87
CA GLU A 23 -13.52 8.50 19.12
C GLU A 23 -13.06 7.46 18.08
N THR A 24 -13.91 7.10 17.12
CA THR A 24 -13.59 6.08 16.10
C THR A 24 -12.41 6.52 15.23
N GLU A 25 -11.39 5.67 15.11
CA GLU A 25 -10.28 5.92 14.20
C GLU A 25 -10.75 5.80 12.74
N ILE A 26 -10.71 6.91 12.01
CA ILE A 26 -11.17 7.03 10.62
C ILE A 26 -10.29 6.22 9.63
N GLY A 27 -9.09 5.82 10.05
CA GLY A 27 -8.12 5.12 9.22
C GLY A 27 -7.42 6.03 8.19
N GLU A 28 -6.46 5.46 7.46
CA GLU A 28 -5.67 6.22 6.49
C GLU A 28 -6.54 6.73 5.34
N LYS A 29 -6.44 8.04 5.01
CA LYS A 29 -7.26 8.71 3.98
C LYS A 29 -8.79 8.55 4.17
N GLY A 30 -9.23 8.13 5.36
CA GLY A 30 -10.62 7.81 5.65
C GLY A 30 -11.19 6.69 4.78
N ILE A 31 -10.44 5.62 4.52
CA ILE A 31 -10.92 4.49 3.69
C ILE A 31 -12.29 3.98 4.14
N HIS A 32 -12.58 4.00 5.44
CA HIS A 32 -13.85 3.52 6.00
C HIS A 32 -15.01 4.51 5.90
N LEU A 33 -14.78 5.74 5.43
CA LEU A 33 -15.81 6.76 5.31
C LEU A 33 -16.32 6.86 3.87
N SER A 34 -17.63 6.97 3.72
CA SER A 34 -18.25 7.31 2.44
C SER A 34 -17.81 8.70 1.98
N ARG A 35 -17.94 8.97 0.68
CA ARG A 35 -17.57 10.27 0.10
C ARG A 35 -18.36 11.42 0.74
N ASP A 36 -19.63 11.18 1.02
CA ASP A 36 -20.53 12.12 1.67
C ASP A 36 -20.13 12.37 3.12
N GLN A 37 -19.79 11.31 3.87
CA GLN A 37 -19.29 11.43 5.24
C GLN A 37 -17.99 12.25 5.30
N LYS A 38 -17.03 12.01 4.39
CA LYS A 38 -15.79 12.80 4.31
C LYS A 38 -16.09 14.28 4.12
N LEU A 39 -16.94 14.61 3.16
CA LEU A 39 -17.34 15.99 2.89
C LEU A 39 -18.03 16.64 4.09
N LYS A 40 -18.94 15.93 4.78
CA LYS A 40 -19.58 16.43 6.00
C LYS A 40 -18.55 16.76 7.09
N ILE A 41 -17.55 15.90 7.29
CA ILE A 41 -16.45 16.14 8.26
C ILE A 41 -15.63 17.36 7.84
N GLU A 42 -15.31 17.51 6.56
CA GLU A 42 -14.58 18.67 6.05
C GLU A 42 -15.36 19.98 6.23
N MET A 43 -16.67 19.96 5.96
CA MET A 43 -17.58 21.07 6.21
C MET A 43 -17.64 21.41 7.70
N ALA A 44 -17.81 20.41 8.56
CA ALA A 44 -17.85 20.60 10.00
C ALA A 44 -16.54 21.21 10.53
N ARG A 45 -15.38 20.74 10.03
CA ARG A 45 -14.06 21.28 10.35
C ARG A 45 -13.94 22.76 9.95
N ALA A 46 -14.37 23.12 8.75
CA ALA A 46 -14.35 24.51 8.30
C ALA A 46 -15.27 25.40 9.16
N VAL A 47 -16.51 24.97 9.41
CA VAL A 47 -17.48 25.72 10.22
C VAL A 47 -16.98 25.88 11.66
N TYR A 48 -16.39 24.82 12.23
CA TYR A 48 -15.88 24.84 13.60
C TYR A 48 -14.66 25.75 13.79
N GLN A 49 -13.86 25.94 12.73
CA GLN A 49 -12.73 26.89 12.74
C GLN A 49 -13.17 28.34 12.99
N ASN A 50 -14.43 28.69 12.71
CA ASN A 50 -15.01 30.03 12.92
C ASN A 50 -14.19 31.18 12.28
N ALA A 51 -13.79 31.00 11.03
CA ALA A 51 -13.04 32.01 10.28
C ALA A 51 -13.94 33.21 9.87
N ASP A 52 -13.33 34.30 9.42
CA ASP A 52 -14.09 35.46 8.91
C ASP A 52 -14.53 35.31 7.45
N ILE A 53 -13.72 34.60 6.65
CA ILE A 53 -13.94 34.36 5.23
C ILE A 53 -13.92 32.86 4.97
N TYR A 54 -14.93 32.37 4.26
CA TYR A 54 -15.08 30.98 3.86
C TYR A 54 -14.94 30.84 2.34
N LEU A 55 -13.99 30.01 1.91
CA LEU A 55 -13.78 29.63 0.52
C LEU A 55 -14.14 28.15 0.37
N LEU A 56 -15.18 27.85 -0.43
CA LEU A 56 -15.69 26.49 -0.60
C LEU A 56 -15.61 26.08 -2.07
N ASP A 57 -14.75 25.12 -2.40
CA ASP A 57 -14.63 24.64 -3.78
C ASP A 57 -15.60 23.49 -4.06
N ASN A 58 -16.68 23.76 -4.80
CA ASN A 58 -17.72 22.81 -5.20
C ASN A 58 -18.27 21.93 -4.06
N PRO A 59 -18.65 22.51 -2.90
CA PRO A 59 -18.98 21.75 -1.71
C PRO A 59 -20.22 20.87 -1.85
N LEU A 60 -21.11 21.10 -2.83
CA LEU A 60 -22.39 20.39 -2.94
C LEU A 60 -22.52 19.51 -4.19
N LYS A 61 -21.45 19.38 -4.98
CA LYS A 61 -21.51 18.77 -6.32
C LYS A 61 -21.94 17.31 -6.31
N HIS A 62 -21.40 16.53 -5.38
CA HIS A 62 -21.54 15.06 -5.36
C HIS A 62 -22.64 14.55 -4.43
N LEU A 63 -23.30 15.46 -3.70
CA LEU A 63 -24.33 15.12 -2.73
C LEU A 63 -25.69 14.90 -3.39
N ASP A 64 -26.52 14.07 -2.76
CA ASP A 64 -27.95 14.00 -3.01
C ASP A 64 -28.63 15.37 -2.85
N THR A 65 -29.72 15.60 -3.60
CA THR A 65 -30.44 16.89 -3.58
C THR A 65 -30.95 17.25 -2.18
N SER A 66 -31.47 16.28 -1.43
CA SER A 66 -31.98 16.50 -0.07
C SER A 66 -30.89 16.89 0.93
N LEU A 67 -29.73 16.22 0.88
CA LEU A 67 -28.60 16.54 1.75
C LEU A 67 -27.95 17.88 1.35
N ALA A 68 -27.87 18.16 0.04
CA ALA A 68 -27.35 19.43 -0.48
C ALA A 68 -28.22 20.62 -0.03
N GLU A 69 -29.55 20.49 -0.10
CA GLU A 69 -30.48 21.49 0.42
C GLU A 69 -30.33 21.68 1.94
N HIS A 70 -30.22 20.58 2.70
CA HIS A 70 -30.01 20.65 4.15
C HIS A 70 -28.74 21.44 4.50
N LEU A 71 -27.60 21.08 3.90
CA LEU A 71 -26.32 21.75 4.14
C LEU A 71 -26.34 23.21 3.66
N TYR A 72 -27.00 23.49 2.54
CA TYR A 72 -27.17 24.86 2.09
C TYR A 72 -27.95 25.67 3.12
N HIS A 73 -29.15 25.24 3.55
CA HIS A 73 -29.97 26.02 4.47
C HIS A 73 -29.41 26.13 5.89
N ARG A 74 -28.75 25.09 6.40
CA ARG A 74 -28.23 25.04 7.78
C ARG A 74 -26.81 25.58 7.92
N VAL A 75 -26.01 25.58 6.85
CA VAL A 75 -24.59 26.03 6.90
C VAL A 75 -24.34 27.27 6.06
N ILE A 76 -24.56 27.21 4.74
CA ILE A 76 -24.07 28.21 3.76
C ILE A 76 -25.03 29.39 3.56
N GLY A 77 -26.32 29.11 3.51
CA GLY A 77 -27.37 30.04 3.14
C GLY A 77 -27.62 31.12 4.19
N ARG A 78 -28.54 32.05 3.88
CA ARG A 78 -28.88 33.19 4.75
C ARG A 78 -29.41 32.79 6.13
N SER A 79 -30.01 31.60 6.24
CA SER A 79 -30.48 30.99 7.50
C SER A 79 -29.42 30.17 8.25
N GLY A 80 -28.26 29.95 7.65
CA GLY A 80 -27.26 29.01 8.14
C GLY A 80 -26.35 29.55 9.24
N LEU A 81 -25.48 28.69 9.76
CA LEU A 81 -24.47 29.03 10.76
C LEU A 81 -23.49 30.11 10.27
N LEU A 82 -23.18 30.14 8.98
CA LEU A 82 -22.22 31.08 8.39
C LEU A 82 -22.85 32.42 7.99
N LYS A 83 -24.12 32.69 8.33
CA LYS A 83 -24.90 33.84 7.81
C LYS A 83 -24.23 35.21 7.96
N LEU A 84 -23.45 35.43 9.02
CA LEU A 84 -22.75 36.68 9.30
C LEU A 84 -21.35 36.77 8.70
N LYS A 85 -20.84 35.68 8.13
CA LYS A 85 -19.47 35.56 7.59
C LYS A 85 -19.46 35.76 6.07
N THR A 86 -18.32 36.17 5.51
CA THR A 86 -18.15 36.25 4.05
C THR A 86 -17.99 34.84 3.49
N ARG A 87 -18.74 34.51 2.44
CA ARG A 87 -18.80 33.16 1.85
C ARG A 87 -18.62 33.25 0.34
N ILE A 88 -17.61 32.57 -0.18
CA ILE A 88 -17.37 32.41 -1.62
C ILE A 88 -17.37 30.92 -1.89
N PHE A 89 -18.22 30.47 -2.82
CA PHE A 89 -18.23 29.07 -3.22
C PHE A 89 -18.40 28.92 -4.73
N THR A 90 -17.75 27.91 -5.29
CA THR A 90 -17.97 27.46 -6.66
C THR A 90 -19.08 26.40 -6.66
N THR A 91 -19.92 26.39 -7.68
CA THR A 91 -20.97 25.36 -7.83
C THR A 91 -21.20 25.04 -9.30
N THR A 92 -21.48 23.77 -9.57
CA THR A 92 -22.02 23.31 -10.86
C THR A 92 -23.53 23.07 -10.81
N LYS A 93 -24.15 23.12 -9.62
CA LYS A 93 -25.59 22.95 -9.42
C LYS A 93 -26.28 24.30 -9.56
N GLU A 94 -27.26 24.37 -10.45
CA GLU A 94 -27.98 25.61 -10.78
C GLU A 94 -29.00 26.00 -9.71
N ASP A 95 -29.53 25.03 -8.98
CA ASP A 95 -30.60 25.19 -7.98
C ASP A 95 -30.26 26.25 -6.92
N PHE A 96 -28.97 26.45 -6.64
CA PHE A 96 -28.49 27.38 -5.62
C PHE A 96 -28.14 28.78 -6.17
N LEU A 97 -28.06 28.97 -7.50
CA LEU A 97 -27.69 30.25 -8.12
C LEU A 97 -28.70 31.38 -7.85
N PRO A 98 -30.03 31.16 -7.80
CA PRO A 98 -30.97 32.22 -7.45
C PRO A 98 -30.87 32.70 -6.00
N LEU A 99 -30.29 31.89 -5.12
CA LEU A 99 -30.24 32.13 -3.68
C LEU A 99 -28.99 32.93 -3.24
N VAL A 100 -28.03 33.18 -4.15
CA VAL A 100 -26.80 33.93 -3.86
C VAL A 100 -26.91 35.42 -4.16
N ASP A 101 -26.10 36.22 -3.48
CA ASP A 101 -26.14 37.68 -3.60
C ASP A 101 -25.49 38.19 -4.90
N THR A 102 -24.45 37.52 -5.41
CA THR A 102 -23.74 37.90 -6.65
C THR A 102 -23.11 36.67 -7.29
N ILE A 103 -23.17 36.59 -8.62
CA ILE A 103 -22.61 35.51 -9.43
C ILE A 103 -21.46 36.06 -10.28
N LEU A 104 -20.37 35.29 -10.36
CA LEU A 104 -19.23 35.54 -11.26
C LEU A 104 -19.16 34.40 -12.28
N PHE A 105 -19.33 34.71 -13.57
CA PHE A 105 -19.25 33.73 -14.64
C PHE A 105 -17.87 33.75 -15.29
N LEU A 106 -17.13 32.65 -15.16
CA LEU A 106 -15.80 32.47 -15.74
C LEU A 106 -15.84 31.57 -16.98
N LYS A 107 -15.12 31.97 -18.03
CA LYS A 107 -14.83 31.14 -19.21
C LYS A 107 -13.39 31.37 -19.66
N ASP A 108 -12.67 30.30 -19.98
CA ASP A 108 -11.27 30.34 -20.45
C ASP A 108 -10.34 31.18 -19.56
N GLY A 109 -10.55 31.12 -18.24
CA GLY A 109 -9.76 31.84 -17.25
C GLY A 109 -10.06 33.34 -17.12
N ARG A 110 -11.14 33.85 -17.73
CA ARG A 110 -11.57 35.26 -17.65
C ARG A 110 -12.98 35.37 -17.08
N ILE A 111 -13.23 36.40 -16.27
CA ILE A 111 -14.59 36.76 -15.83
C ILE A 111 -15.26 37.45 -17.01
N LEU A 112 -16.31 36.84 -17.55
CA LEU A 112 -17.09 37.40 -18.65
C LEU A 112 -18.22 38.28 -18.13
N GLU A 113 -18.93 37.79 -17.10
CA GLU A 113 -20.13 38.44 -16.59
C GLU A 113 -20.16 38.39 -15.06
N GLN A 114 -20.71 39.46 -14.47
CA GLN A 114 -20.92 39.61 -13.03
C GLN A 114 -22.26 40.33 -12.79
N GLY A 115 -23.00 39.89 -11.78
CA GLY A 115 -24.26 40.50 -11.38
C GLY A 115 -25.10 39.61 -10.45
N THR A 116 -26.30 40.07 -10.11
CA THR A 116 -27.31 39.21 -9.49
C THR A 116 -27.88 38.21 -10.51
N TYR A 117 -28.54 37.15 -10.04
CA TYR A 117 -29.16 36.16 -10.93
C TYR A 117 -30.13 36.80 -11.93
N GLU A 118 -30.98 37.72 -11.47
CA GLU A 118 -31.95 38.44 -12.32
C GLU A 118 -31.24 39.32 -13.36
N GLN A 119 -30.22 40.08 -12.96
CA GLN A 119 -29.45 40.94 -13.87
C GLN A 119 -28.74 40.14 -14.97
N LEU A 120 -28.18 38.97 -14.63
CA LEU A 120 -27.52 38.11 -15.61
C LEU A 120 -28.53 37.45 -16.55
N LYS A 121 -29.73 37.12 -16.06
CA LYS A 121 -30.82 36.58 -16.88
C LYS A 121 -31.35 37.61 -17.89
N GLU A 122 -31.46 38.87 -17.48
CA GLU A 122 -31.90 39.98 -18.35
C GLU A 122 -30.89 40.32 -19.45
N LYS A 123 -29.58 40.25 -19.15
CA LYS A 123 -28.50 40.56 -20.11
C LYS A 123 -28.46 39.62 -21.33
N GLN A 124 -29.13 38.47 -21.28
CA GLN A 124 -29.10 37.42 -22.31
C GLN A 124 -27.69 37.11 -22.85
N GLY A 125 -26.70 37.15 -21.97
CA GLY A 125 -25.31 36.91 -22.31
C GLY A 125 -24.93 35.42 -22.31
N TYR A 126 -23.63 35.15 -22.18
CA TYR A 126 -23.05 33.81 -22.12
C TYR A 126 -23.58 32.99 -20.93
N PHE A 127 -23.98 33.64 -19.83
CA PHE A 127 -24.58 32.95 -18.69
C PHE A 127 -25.93 32.32 -19.04
N VAL A 128 -26.77 33.02 -19.81
CA VAL A 128 -28.08 32.49 -20.23
C VAL A 128 -27.92 31.41 -21.29
N GLU A 129 -26.94 31.55 -22.19
CA GLU A 129 -26.58 30.47 -23.13
C GLU A 129 -26.12 29.21 -22.39
N TYR A 130 -25.33 29.37 -21.33
CA TYR A 130 -24.94 28.28 -20.45
C TYR A 130 -26.18 27.65 -19.78
N LEU A 131 -27.03 28.43 -19.12
CA LEU A 131 -28.26 27.92 -18.49
C LEU A 131 -29.15 27.17 -19.49
N ARG A 132 -29.33 27.68 -20.73
CA ARG A 132 -30.10 26.98 -21.77
C ARG A 132 -29.46 25.67 -22.23
N THR A 133 -28.13 25.57 -22.19
CA THR A 133 -27.43 24.34 -22.54
C THR A 133 -27.62 23.28 -21.44
N VAL A 134 -27.70 23.72 -20.17
CA VAL A 134 -27.88 22.85 -19.00
C VAL A 134 -29.36 22.48 -18.78
N GLN A 135 -30.27 23.44 -18.94
CA GLN A 135 -31.71 23.31 -18.83
C GLN A 135 -32.30 22.87 -20.17
N SER A 136 -32.17 21.59 -20.49
CA SER A 136 -32.96 21.03 -21.58
C SER A 136 -34.40 20.71 -21.12
N PRO A 137 -35.41 20.77 -22.01
CA PRO A 137 -36.79 21.17 -21.70
C PRO A 137 -37.69 20.09 -21.07
N ASN A 138 -37.13 19.11 -20.34
CA ASN A 138 -37.91 17.99 -19.78
C ASN A 138 -37.93 17.90 -18.25
N THR A 139 -37.55 18.96 -17.53
CA THR A 139 -37.83 19.04 -16.08
C THR A 139 -39.06 19.93 -15.90
N PRO A 140 -40.20 19.42 -15.38
CA PRO A 140 -41.34 20.28 -15.10
C PRO A 140 -40.88 21.37 -14.13
N GLU A 141 -41.29 22.62 -14.40
CA GLU A 141 -41.12 23.75 -13.49
C GLU A 141 -41.63 23.32 -12.11
N LYS A 142 -40.71 23.11 -11.17
CA LYS A 142 -41.09 22.99 -9.76
C LYS A 142 -41.48 24.39 -9.33
N GLU A 143 -42.78 24.60 -9.14
CA GLU A 143 -43.28 25.74 -8.37
C GLU A 143 -42.50 25.81 -7.07
N ILE A 144 -41.85 26.96 -6.85
CA ILE A 144 -41.24 27.31 -5.57
C ILE A 144 -42.41 27.34 -4.58
N CYS A 145 -42.53 26.29 -3.76
CA CYS A 145 -43.45 26.31 -2.62
C CYS A 145 -43.05 27.47 -1.71
N HIS A 146 -43.82 28.54 -1.77
CA HIS A 146 -43.91 29.53 -0.71
C HIS A 146 -44.39 28.80 0.54
N ILE A 147 -43.45 28.30 1.36
CA ILE A 147 -43.76 27.90 2.72
C ILE A 147 -44.05 29.20 3.48
N GLU A 148 -45.33 29.49 3.65
CA GLU A 148 -45.81 30.50 4.57
C GLU A 148 -45.16 30.29 5.95
N ARG A 149 -44.71 31.40 6.53
CA ARG A 149 -44.29 31.47 7.93
C ARG A 149 -45.39 30.92 8.82
N GLN A 150 -45.22 29.69 9.31
CA GLN A 150 -45.83 29.30 10.56
C GLN A 150 -44.84 29.55 11.69
N GLU A 151 -45.16 30.58 12.47
CA GLU A 151 -44.59 30.79 13.80
C GLU A 151 -44.96 29.59 14.67
N HIS A 152 -43.99 28.73 14.97
CA HIS A 152 -44.03 27.85 16.14
C HIS A 152 -42.92 28.29 17.09
N ASN A 153 -43.20 29.38 17.79
CA ASN A 153 -42.56 29.67 19.07
C ASN A 153 -43.29 28.87 20.15
N GLU A 154 -42.50 28.33 21.09
CA GLU A 154 -42.90 27.57 22.29
C GLU A 154 -43.25 26.09 21.97
N VAL A 155 -42.56 25.05 22.47
CA VAL A 155 -42.13 24.77 23.83
C VAL A 155 -40.90 23.83 23.81
N ILE A 156 -39.67 24.36 23.84
CA ILE A 156 -38.51 23.64 24.41
C ILE A 156 -37.66 24.65 25.19
N GLY A 157 -38.32 25.32 26.13
CA GLY A 157 -37.69 26.14 27.16
C GLY A 157 -38.01 25.52 28.51
N LYS A 158 -37.17 24.57 28.96
CA LYS A 158 -36.87 24.25 30.39
C LYS A 158 -36.23 22.87 30.50
N ARG A 159 -34.92 22.80 30.27
CA ARG A 159 -33.94 21.99 31.02
C ARG A 159 -32.53 22.29 30.50
N PHE A 160 -32.09 23.52 30.72
CA PHE A 160 -30.67 23.84 30.69
C PHE A 160 -30.20 24.00 32.13
N GLY A 161 -29.80 22.88 32.72
CA GLY A 161 -28.94 22.88 33.89
C GLY A 161 -27.59 23.46 33.48
N LYS A 162 -27.11 24.44 34.25
CA LYS A 162 -25.74 24.95 34.17
C LYS A 162 -24.79 23.77 34.38
N GLN A 163 -23.97 23.44 33.38
CA GLN A 163 -22.81 22.59 33.60
C GLN A 163 -21.57 23.35 33.11
N LYS A 164 -20.74 23.65 34.11
CA LYS A 164 -19.46 24.36 34.01
C LYS A 164 -18.44 23.51 33.26
N ASP A 165 -17.59 24.21 32.51
CA ASP A 165 -16.20 23.93 32.18
C ASP A 165 -15.62 22.62 32.75
N LEU A 166 -15.30 21.69 31.86
CA LEU A 166 -14.29 20.66 32.10
C LEU A 166 -13.72 20.16 30.77
N TRP A 167 -12.70 20.87 30.28
CA TRP A 167 -11.71 20.33 29.36
C TRP A 167 -10.33 20.50 30.00
N TYR A 168 -9.93 19.50 30.79
CA TYR A 168 -8.56 19.01 30.85
C TYR A 168 -8.59 17.66 31.60
N SER A 169 -8.54 16.56 30.86
CA SER A 169 -8.15 15.26 31.39
C SER A 169 -7.23 14.61 30.38
N SER A 170 -5.96 14.93 30.51
CA SER A 170 -4.84 14.17 29.99
C SER A 170 -4.79 12.81 30.71
N THR A 171 -5.67 11.85 30.36
CA THR A 171 -5.57 10.40 30.70
C THR A 171 -6.83 9.60 30.31
N ILE A 172 -7.36 9.78 29.11
CA ILE A 172 -8.30 8.80 28.54
C ILE A 172 -7.69 8.39 27.21
N ALA A 173 -7.11 7.19 27.20
CA ALA A 173 -6.71 6.56 25.96
C ALA A 173 -7.97 6.52 25.08
N PRO A 174 -7.92 6.97 23.81
CA PRO A 174 -9.05 6.80 22.91
C PRO A 174 -9.45 5.33 22.97
N ALA A 175 -10.74 5.03 22.96
CA ALA A 175 -11.19 3.66 22.81
C ALA A 175 -10.53 3.11 21.54
N LYS A 176 -9.47 2.31 21.71
CA LYS A 176 -8.95 1.42 20.69
C LYS A 176 -10.10 0.49 20.40
N ILE A 177 -10.93 0.86 19.43
CA ILE A 177 -11.39 -0.16 18.51
C ILE A 177 -10.09 -0.64 17.90
N GLU A 178 -9.61 -1.78 18.41
CA GLU A 178 -8.70 -2.59 17.62
C GLU A 178 -9.35 -2.64 16.24
N PRO A 179 -8.70 -2.10 15.19
CA PRO A 179 -9.27 -2.20 13.88
C PRO A 179 -9.43 -3.69 13.61
N GLU A 180 -10.67 -4.19 13.72
CA GLU A 180 -11.06 -5.46 13.14
C GLU A 180 -10.70 -5.30 11.66
N TYR A 181 -9.58 -5.94 11.28
CA TYR A 181 -8.90 -5.87 9.98
C TYR A 181 -7.87 -4.75 9.71
N PHE A 182 -7.07 -4.32 10.70
CA PHE A 182 -5.69 -3.92 10.40
C PHE A 182 -4.70 -4.87 11.04
N VAL A 183 -4.15 -5.74 10.20
CA VAL A 183 -3.04 -6.63 10.50
C VAL A 183 -3.42 -7.58 11.63
N SER A 184 -3.95 -8.75 11.26
CA SER A 184 -3.69 -9.99 12.00
C SER A 184 -2.36 -9.81 12.69
N ASP A 185 -2.35 -9.84 14.03
CA ASP A 185 -1.15 -9.85 14.84
C ASP A 185 -0.03 -10.37 13.98
N GLU A 186 0.99 -9.54 13.73
CA GLU A 186 2.25 -10.01 13.18
C GLU A 186 2.78 -11.04 14.19
N THR A 187 2.18 -12.23 14.13
CA THR A 187 2.72 -13.53 14.40
C THR A 187 3.79 -13.69 13.34
N ILE A 188 4.80 -12.82 13.41
CA ILE A 188 6.15 -13.16 13.01
C ILE A 188 6.37 -14.43 13.78
N SER A 189 6.16 -15.53 13.08
CA SER A 189 6.26 -16.84 13.67
C SER A 189 7.62 -16.84 14.35
N LEU A 190 7.66 -17.23 15.63
CA LEU A 190 8.89 -17.50 16.38
C LEU A 190 9.64 -18.71 15.78
N LYS A 191 9.54 -18.90 14.45
CA LYS A 191 10.38 -19.73 13.64
C LYS A 191 11.81 -19.29 13.90
N GLY A 192 12.57 -20.20 14.52
CA GLY A 192 13.99 -20.02 14.71
C GLY A 192 14.69 -19.79 13.37
N LEU A 193 15.84 -19.10 13.40
CA LEU A 193 16.67 -18.80 12.24
C LEU A 193 16.86 -20.02 11.31
N GLY A 194 17.00 -21.22 11.87
CA GLY A 194 17.13 -22.46 11.09
C GLY A 194 15.94 -22.76 10.18
N SER A 195 14.70 -22.54 10.63
CA SER A 195 13.51 -22.71 9.77
C SER A 195 13.39 -21.63 8.71
N LYS A 196 13.76 -20.38 9.02
CA LYS A 196 13.77 -19.27 8.04
C LYS A 196 14.79 -19.52 6.93
N LEU A 197 15.99 -19.96 7.33
CA LEU A 197 17.03 -20.38 6.40
C LEU A 197 16.61 -21.56 5.55
N MET A 198 15.95 -22.56 6.14
CA MET A 198 15.45 -23.70 5.38
C MET A 198 14.44 -23.26 4.29
N ASP A 199 13.56 -22.31 4.60
CA ASP A 199 12.62 -21.76 3.62
C ASP A 199 13.35 -20.99 2.50
N PHE A 200 14.37 -20.19 2.83
CA PHE A 200 15.22 -19.50 1.83
C PHE A 200 16.00 -20.48 0.95
N LEU A 201 16.61 -21.50 1.55
CA LEU A 201 17.37 -22.54 0.83
C LEU A 201 16.47 -23.34 -0.13
N LYS A 202 15.21 -23.60 0.26
CA LYS A 202 14.21 -24.24 -0.62
C LYS A 202 13.85 -23.37 -1.82
N THR A 203 13.78 -22.04 -1.66
CA THR A 203 13.45 -21.14 -2.77
C THR A 203 14.55 -21.06 -3.82
N VAL A 204 15.82 -21.06 -3.39
CA VAL A 204 17.00 -21.04 -4.27
C VAL A 204 17.22 -22.39 -4.98
N GLY A 205 17.03 -23.50 -4.26
CA GLY A 205 17.38 -24.84 -4.71
C GLY A 205 18.58 -25.43 -3.97
N PHE A 206 18.49 -26.74 -3.68
CA PHE A 206 19.43 -27.43 -2.79
C PHE A 206 20.84 -27.61 -3.39
N THR A 207 20.97 -27.72 -4.70
CA THR A 207 22.24 -28.02 -5.38
C THR A 207 23.17 -26.81 -5.43
N LEU A 208 22.66 -25.64 -5.81
CA LEU A 208 23.48 -24.42 -5.88
C LEU A 208 23.91 -23.95 -4.48
N THR A 209 23.01 -24.03 -3.50
CA THR A 209 23.29 -23.64 -2.12
C THR A 209 24.35 -24.52 -1.47
N THR A 210 24.27 -25.84 -1.65
CA THR A 210 25.29 -26.77 -1.13
C THR A 210 26.68 -26.50 -1.72
N ILE A 211 26.76 -26.19 -3.02
CA ILE A 211 28.03 -25.79 -3.66
C ILE A 211 28.58 -24.50 -3.04
N THR A 212 27.74 -23.47 -2.82
CA THR A 212 28.19 -22.20 -2.21
C THR A 212 28.71 -22.37 -0.78
N ILE A 213 28.04 -23.20 0.02
CA ILE A 213 28.43 -23.50 1.41
C ILE A 213 29.79 -24.23 1.42
N LEU A 214 29.97 -25.21 0.53
CA LEU A 214 31.23 -25.94 0.39
C LEU A 214 32.38 -25.02 -0.02
N LEU A 215 32.17 -24.15 -1.01
CA LEU A 215 33.18 -23.21 -1.48
C LEU A 215 33.65 -22.24 -0.39
N ALA A 216 32.72 -21.72 0.40
CA ALA A 216 33.06 -20.83 1.51
C ALA A 216 33.75 -21.57 2.67
N GLY A 217 33.32 -22.79 2.99
CA GLY A 217 34.01 -23.64 3.97
C GLY A 217 35.44 -23.95 3.54
N LEU A 218 35.66 -24.25 2.26
CA LEU A 218 36.99 -24.46 1.68
C LEU A 218 37.83 -23.17 1.72
N ALA A 219 37.25 -22.01 1.41
CA ALA A 219 37.92 -20.72 1.49
C ALA A 219 38.45 -20.45 2.91
N CYS A 220 37.59 -20.66 3.92
CA CYS A 220 37.95 -20.53 5.32
C CYS A 220 39.02 -21.54 5.76
N ALA A 221 38.91 -22.79 5.28
CA ALA A 221 39.90 -23.82 5.57
C ALA A 221 41.29 -23.45 5.01
N CYS A 222 41.35 -22.92 3.78
CA CYS A 222 42.59 -22.43 3.18
C CYS A 222 43.20 -21.26 3.97
N GLU A 223 42.38 -20.32 4.46
CA GLU A 223 42.83 -19.21 5.30
C GLU A 223 43.51 -19.72 6.57
N VAL A 224 42.86 -20.62 7.30
CA VAL A 224 43.41 -21.18 8.54
C VAL A 224 44.62 -22.09 8.28
N ALA A 225 44.59 -22.90 7.22
CA ALA A 225 45.72 -23.74 6.83
C ALA A 225 46.95 -22.89 6.46
N SER A 226 46.76 -21.73 5.83
CA SER A 226 47.87 -20.83 5.49
C SER A 226 48.62 -20.32 6.71
N GLY A 227 47.91 -20.03 7.81
CA GLY A 227 48.53 -19.58 9.06
C GLY A 227 49.23 -20.71 9.81
N VAL A 228 48.66 -21.93 9.81
CA VAL A 228 49.32 -23.13 10.35
C VAL A 228 50.61 -23.43 9.58
N TRP A 229 50.59 -23.34 8.26
CA TRP A 229 51.77 -23.54 7.42
C TRP A 229 52.85 -22.47 7.69
N LEU A 230 52.45 -21.20 7.85
CA LEU A 230 53.38 -20.11 8.17
C LEU A 230 54.05 -20.32 9.54
N SER A 231 53.31 -20.83 10.51
CA SER A 231 53.84 -21.22 11.82
C SER A 231 54.91 -22.29 11.71
N GLU A 232 54.62 -23.39 11.00
CA GLU A 232 55.57 -24.49 10.80
C GLU A 232 56.81 -24.08 9.98
N TRP A 233 56.63 -23.19 9.00
CA TRP A 233 57.75 -22.60 8.26
C TRP A 233 58.67 -21.78 9.19
N THR A 234 58.10 -21.01 10.11
CA THR A 234 58.87 -20.19 11.06
C THR A 234 59.75 -21.06 11.96
N ASP A 235 59.23 -22.19 12.45
CA ASP A 235 59.98 -23.11 13.31
C ASP A 235 61.05 -23.92 12.56
N SER A 236 60.81 -24.26 11.29
CA SER A 236 61.74 -25.05 10.47
C SER A 236 62.90 -24.23 9.87
N ASN A 237 62.82 -22.90 9.87
CA ASN A 237 63.85 -22.03 9.29
C ASN A 237 65.17 -22.01 10.10
N ASN A 238 65.18 -22.62 11.29
CA ASN A 238 66.39 -22.85 12.10
C ASN A 238 67.30 -23.99 11.56
N GLY A 239 66.90 -24.68 10.47
CA GLY A 239 67.61 -25.86 9.94
C GLY A 239 67.61 -26.01 8.42
N GLY A 240 68.07 -25.00 7.67
CA GLY A 240 68.72 -25.18 6.35
C GLY A 240 67.98 -25.94 5.23
N ARG A 241 66.68 -25.71 4.98
CA ARG A 241 65.98 -26.20 3.78
C ARG A 241 65.34 -25.09 2.93
N LYS A 242 65.31 -25.34 1.62
CA LYS A 242 65.05 -24.42 0.49
C LYS A 242 63.90 -23.42 0.72
N PRO A 243 64.17 -22.12 1.01
CA PRO A 243 63.12 -21.12 1.28
C PRO A 243 62.12 -20.96 0.13
N ASN A 244 62.56 -21.21 -1.11
CA ASN A 244 61.73 -21.12 -2.31
C ASN A 244 60.58 -22.14 -2.32
N HIS A 245 60.72 -23.31 -1.68
CA HIS A 245 59.67 -24.33 -1.67
C HIS A 245 58.53 -23.97 -0.70
N ASN A 246 58.87 -23.51 0.51
CA ASN A 246 57.88 -23.13 1.52
C ASN A 246 57.12 -21.86 1.10
N LEU A 247 57.81 -20.90 0.47
CA LEU A 247 57.20 -19.72 -0.12
C LEU A 247 56.20 -20.09 -1.23
N LEU A 248 56.54 -21.07 -2.07
CA LEU A 248 55.65 -21.55 -3.13
C LEU A 248 54.37 -22.16 -2.55
N ILE A 249 54.47 -23.03 -1.54
CA ILE A 249 53.30 -23.63 -0.89
C ILE A 249 52.43 -22.56 -0.21
N TYR A 250 53.04 -21.62 0.52
CA TYR A 250 52.31 -20.51 1.14
C TYR A 250 51.59 -19.64 0.10
N SER A 251 52.24 -19.33 -1.02
CA SER A 251 51.63 -18.58 -2.11
C SER A 251 50.44 -19.30 -2.75
N ILE A 252 50.49 -20.64 -2.86
CA ILE A 252 49.38 -21.45 -3.36
C ILE A 252 48.19 -21.35 -2.41
N PHE A 253 48.39 -21.41 -1.09
CA PHE A 253 47.30 -21.28 -0.12
C PHE A 253 46.61 -19.91 -0.21
N ILE A 254 47.38 -18.82 -0.29
CA ILE A 254 46.82 -17.46 -0.43
C ILE A 254 46.08 -17.31 -1.75
N LEU A 255 46.67 -17.73 -2.87
CA LEU A 255 46.03 -17.64 -4.18
C LEU A 255 44.75 -18.48 -4.23
N SER A 256 44.77 -19.67 -3.63
CA SER A 256 43.60 -20.52 -3.49
C SER A 256 42.52 -19.86 -2.62
N GLN A 257 42.88 -19.23 -1.50
CA GLN A 257 41.95 -18.50 -0.66
C GLN A 257 41.29 -17.33 -1.41
N ILE A 258 42.09 -16.49 -2.09
CA ILE A 258 41.58 -15.35 -2.87
C ILE A 258 40.63 -15.85 -3.98
N PHE A 259 41.02 -16.92 -4.68
CA PHE A 259 40.19 -17.50 -5.74
C PHE A 259 38.87 -18.06 -5.20
N LEU A 260 38.91 -18.84 -4.11
CA LEU A 260 37.72 -19.44 -3.50
C LEU A 260 36.78 -18.39 -2.88
N THR A 261 37.32 -17.34 -2.26
CA THR A 261 36.52 -16.24 -1.70
C THR A 261 35.78 -15.46 -2.79
N ILE A 262 36.46 -15.15 -3.90
CA ILE A 262 35.85 -14.47 -5.05
C ILE A 262 34.75 -15.34 -5.67
N ILE A 263 35.04 -16.64 -5.93
CA ILE A 263 34.04 -17.55 -6.52
C ILE A 263 32.85 -17.74 -5.57
N SER A 264 33.10 -17.89 -4.28
CA SER A 264 32.04 -18.02 -3.28
C SER A 264 31.13 -16.78 -3.26
N GLY A 265 31.70 -15.58 -3.29
CA GLY A 265 30.95 -14.33 -3.36
C GLY A 265 30.09 -14.22 -4.64
N ILE A 266 30.68 -14.50 -5.80
CA ILE A 266 29.96 -14.51 -7.10
C ILE A 266 28.82 -15.54 -7.08
N ALA A 267 29.09 -16.74 -6.54
CA ALA A 267 28.11 -17.81 -6.50
C ALA A 267 26.93 -17.49 -5.57
N ILE A 268 27.18 -16.86 -4.41
CA ILE A 268 26.12 -16.41 -3.49
C ILE A 268 25.27 -15.29 -4.11
N PHE A 269 25.90 -14.35 -4.80
CA PHE A 269 25.18 -13.30 -5.50
C PHE A 269 24.31 -13.87 -6.63
N GLY A 270 24.85 -14.77 -7.45
CA GLY A 270 24.10 -15.45 -8.52
C GLY A 270 22.95 -16.33 -7.99
N VAL A 271 23.14 -16.98 -6.85
CA VAL A 271 22.09 -17.72 -6.14
C VAL A 271 20.95 -16.79 -5.70
N SER A 272 21.30 -15.63 -5.16
CA SER A 272 20.32 -14.70 -4.59
C SER A 272 19.52 -14.00 -5.68
N THR A 273 20.16 -13.60 -6.79
CA THR A 273 19.46 -13.02 -7.95
C THR A 273 18.50 -14.02 -8.61
N ALA A 274 18.90 -15.29 -8.73
CA ALA A 274 18.00 -16.33 -9.24
C ALA A 274 16.78 -16.56 -8.32
N ALA A 275 16.98 -16.50 -6.99
CA ALA A 275 15.88 -16.59 -6.04
C ALA A 275 14.96 -15.38 -6.10
N ALA A 276 15.53 -14.17 -6.20
CA ALA A 276 14.81 -12.92 -6.37
C ALA A 276 13.92 -12.92 -7.60
N GLU A 277 14.44 -13.30 -8.78
CA GLU A 277 13.68 -13.36 -10.03
C GLU A 277 12.47 -14.30 -9.91
N LYS A 278 12.69 -15.48 -9.31
CA LYS A 278 11.65 -16.49 -9.10
C LYS A 278 10.59 -16.00 -8.11
N LEU A 279 11.00 -15.39 -7.00
CA LEU A 279 10.09 -14.82 -6.00
C LEU A 279 9.30 -13.64 -6.55
N HIS A 280 9.93 -12.76 -7.31
CA HIS A 280 9.30 -11.60 -7.94
C HIS A 280 8.23 -12.03 -8.94
N THR A 281 8.58 -12.93 -9.86
CA THR A 281 7.64 -13.45 -10.86
C THR A 281 6.48 -14.18 -10.20
N TRP A 282 6.78 -14.99 -9.19
CA TRP A 282 5.77 -15.73 -8.45
C TRP A 282 4.81 -14.81 -7.69
N LEU A 283 5.33 -13.81 -6.97
CA LEU A 283 4.51 -12.86 -6.23
C LEU A 283 3.65 -12.01 -7.16
N LEU A 284 4.21 -11.52 -8.26
CA LEU A 284 3.48 -10.74 -9.26
C LEU A 284 2.28 -11.50 -9.82
N ILE A 285 2.48 -12.76 -10.21
CA ILE A 285 1.40 -13.62 -10.72
C ILE A 285 0.34 -13.84 -9.64
N ARG A 286 0.74 -14.10 -8.39
CA ARG A 286 -0.17 -14.34 -7.26
C ARG A 286 -1.02 -13.13 -6.89
N ILE A 287 -0.45 -11.91 -6.95
CA ILE A 287 -1.16 -10.68 -6.61
C ILE A 287 -2.15 -10.30 -7.71
N VAL A 288 -1.74 -10.40 -8.98
CA VAL A 288 -2.65 -10.15 -10.12
C VAL A 288 -3.81 -11.15 -10.15
N ARG A 289 -3.60 -12.37 -9.62
CA ARG A 289 -4.62 -13.41 -9.48
C ARG A 289 -5.32 -13.44 -8.11
N ALA A 290 -5.03 -12.51 -7.21
CA ALA A 290 -5.68 -12.46 -5.91
C ALA A 290 -7.15 -12.04 -6.08
N SER A 291 -8.03 -12.58 -5.23
CA SER A 291 -9.45 -12.20 -5.24
C SER A 291 -9.64 -10.72 -4.92
N GLN A 292 -10.58 -10.06 -5.61
CA GLN A 292 -10.93 -8.64 -5.40
C GLN A 292 -11.19 -8.32 -3.92
N THR A 293 -11.94 -9.18 -3.23
CA THR A 293 -12.22 -9.06 -1.79
C THR A 293 -10.95 -8.94 -0.96
N VAL A 294 -9.94 -9.78 -1.24
CA VAL A 294 -8.68 -9.80 -0.50
C VAL A 294 -7.87 -8.54 -0.78
N ILE A 295 -7.92 -8.04 -2.02
CA ILE A 295 -7.24 -6.80 -2.42
C ILE A 295 -7.87 -5.59 -1.74
N GLU A 296 -9.20 -5.56 -1.59
CA GLU A 296 -9.90 -4.47 -0.88
C GLU A 296 -9.58 -4.45 0.62
N ILE A 297 -9.43 -5.62 1.24
CA ILE A 297 -9.06 -5.74 2.67
C ILE A 297 -7.57 -5.46 2.89
N THR A 298 -6.71 -5.80 1.92
CA THR A 298 -5.25 -5.67 2.07
C THR A 298 -4.80 -4.22 1.78
N PRO A 299 -4.14 -3.54 2.73
CA PRO A 299 -3.68 -2.18 2.50
C PRO A 299 -2.70 -2.09 1.32
N VAL A 300 -2.95 -1.18 0.38
CA VAL A 300 -2.10 -0.95 -0.80
C VAL A 300 -0.64 -0.68 -0.42
N LYS A 301 -0.40 0.03 0.69
CA LYS A 301 0.93 0.28 1.23
C LYS A 301 1.73 -0.99 1.51
N LYS A 302 1.06 -2.04 2.02
CA LYS A 302 1.71 -3.32 2.32
C LYS A 302 2.19 -3.99 1.04
N ILE A 303 1.37 -3.97 -0.01
CA ILE A 303 1.74 -4.53 -1.32
C ILE A 303 2.93 -3.77 -1.91
N ILE A 304 2.90 -2.43 -1.87
CA ILE A 304 4.00 -1.59 -2.36
C ILE A 304 5.27 -1.83 -1.55
N GLN A 305 5.18 -1.87 -0.21
CA GLN A 305 6.31 -2.13 0.66
C GLN A 305 6.96 -3.48 0.35
N SER A 306 6.15 -4.50 0.04
CA SER A 306 6.67 -5.81 -0.36
C SER A 306 7.40 -5.76 -1.70
N PHE A 307 6.89 -5.01 -2.70
CA PHE A 307 7.56 -4.86 -3.99
C PHE A 307 8.82 -3.98 -3.97
N ASP A 308 8.88 -3.00 -3.08
CA ASP A 308 9.96 -2.01 -3.01
C ASP A 308 11.00 -2.39 -1.94
N THR A 309 10.60 -2.30 -0.68
CA THR A 309 11.49 -2.50 0.47
C THR A 309 11.85 -3.98 0.66
N ASP A 310 10.87 -4.89 0.64
CA ASP A 310 11.16 -6.30 0.95
C ASP A 310 11.98 -6.98 -0.14
N PHE A 311 11.78 -6.66 -1.43
CA PHE A 311 12.67 -7.13 -2.49
C PHE A 311 14.07 -6.52 -2.39
N HIS A 312 14.23 -5.25 -2.00
CA HIS A 312 15.56 -4.71 -1.75
C HIS A 312 16.31 -5.52 -0.69
N TYR A 313 15.62 -6.01 0.35
CA TYR A 313 16.22 -6.92 1.32
C TYR A 313 16.63 -8.27 0.70
N VAL A 314 15.78 -8.86 -0.14
CA VAL A 314 16.06 -10.15 -0.81
C VAL A 314 17.21 -10.03 -1.83
N ASP A 315 17.27 -8.94 -2.56
CA ASP A 315 18.19 -8.74 -3.68
C ASP A 315 19.60 -8.37 -3.21
N GLU A 316 19.71 -7.50 -2.19
CA GLU A 316 20.99 -6.92 -1.77
C GLU A 316 21.40 -7.33 -0.35
N LYS A 317 20.50 -7.17 0.63
CA LYS A 317 20.86 -7.34 2.05
C LYS A 317 21.03 -8.78 2.48
N ILE A 318 20.11 -9.67 2.08
CA ILE A 318 20.19 -11.09 2.40
C ILE A 318 21.50 -11.71 1.87
N PRO A 319 21.90 -11.55 0.60
CA PRO A 319 23.20 -12.06 0.13
C PRO A 319 24.40 -11.52 0.90
N GLU A 320 24.42 -10.21 1.20
CA GLU A 320 25.47 -9.57 1.99
C GLU A 320 25.56 -10.17 3.40
N SER A 321 24.46 -10.14 4.14
CA SER A 321 24.35 -10.68 5.51
C SER A 321 24.64 -12.18 5.54
N PHE A 322 24.15 -12.95 4.56
CA PHE A 322 24.34 -14.40 4.47
C PHE A 322 25.80 -14.77 4.21
N TYR A 323 26.49 -14.05 3.31
CA TYR A 323 27.91 -14.28 3.03
C TYR A 323 28.77 -14.08 4.28
N VAL A 324 28.63 -12.93 4.94
CA VAL A 324 29.45 -12.62 6.14
C VAL A 324 29.12 -13.56 7.29
N TRP A 325 27.84 -13.88 7.48
CA TRP A 325 27.40 -14.87 8.48
C TRP A 325 28.01 -16.25 8.24
N LEU A 326 27.99 -16.71 6.99
CA LEU A 326 28.50 -18.02 6.60
C LEU A 326 30.02 -18.10 6.82
N MET A 327 30.75 -17.05 6.43
CA MET A 327 32.19 -16.96 6.73
C MET A 327 32.48 -16.94 8.23
N ALA A 328 31.70 -16.20 9.02
CA ALA A 328 31.87 -16.15 10.47
C ALA A 328 31.61 -17.51 11.14
N ILE A 329 30.59 -18.24 10.70
CA ILE A 329 30.25 -19.58 11.23
C ILE A 329 31.32 -20.62 10.95
N PHE A 330 32.02 -20.55 9.81
CA PHE A 330 33.14 -21.46 9.55
C PHE A 330 34.42 -21.00 10.27
N LYS A 331 34.65 -19.69 10.37
CA LYS A 331 35.88 -19.13 10.95
C LYS A 331 36.01 -19.35 12.45
N VAL A 332 34.95 -19.11 13.23
CA VAL A 332 34.97 -19.29 14.69
C VAL A 332 35.37 -20.73 15.12
N PRO A 333 34.72 -21.81 14.64
CA PRO A 333 35.11 -23.17 15.00
C PRO A 333 36.48 -23.53 14.43
N ALA A 334 36.84 -23.08 13.22
CA ALA A 334 38.15 -23.37 12.64
C ALA A 334 39.31 -22.78 13.50
N LEU A 335 39.17 -21.53 13.96
CA LEU A 335 40.14 -20.90 14.87
C LEU A 335 40.17 -21.61 16.23
N LEU A 336 39.00 -21.95 16.79
CA LEU A 336 38.91 -22.63 18.08
C LEU A 336 39.55 -24.03 18.03
N VAL A 337 39.35 -24.78 16.94
CA VAL A 337 39.99 -26.09 16.74
C VAL A 337 41.51 -25.95 16.72
N VAL A 338 42.07 -24.98 15.98
CA VAL A 338 43.53 -24.78 15.95
C VAL A 338 44.07 -24.42 17.35
N ILE A 339 43.39 -23.54 18.08
CA ILE A 339 43.80 -23.17 19.45
C ILE A 339 43.79 -24.39 20.39
N ILE A 340 42.78 -25.27 20.29
CA ILE A 340 42.69 -26.51 21.09
C ILE A 340 43.76 -27.53 20.67
N VAL A 341 44.05 -27.66 19.38
CA VAL A 341 45.10 -28.56 18.88
C VAL A 341 46.48 -28.12 19.39
N ILE A 342 46.74 -26.81 19.42
CA ILE A 342 48.00 -26.26 19.96
C ILE A 342 48.12 -26.60 21.45
N SER A 343 47.05 -26.40 22.23
CA SER A 343 47.05 -26.68 23.67
C SER A 343 45.74 -27.35 24.11
N PRO A 344 45.74 -28.69 24.25
CA PRO A 344 44.54 -29.43 24.67
C PRO A 344 44.01 -28.99 26.05
N LEU A 345 44.90 -28.50 26.92
CA LEU A 345 44.54 -27.97 28.24
C LEU A 345 43.66 -26.70 28.15
N LEU A 346 43.72 -25.95 27.04
CA LEU A 346 42.83 -24.80 26.81
C LEU A 346 41.36 -25.22 26.66
N ALA A 347 41.08 -26.47 26.26
CA ALA A 347 39.71 -26.95 26.12
C ALA A 347 38.92 -26.88 27.43
N ILE A 348 39.59 -27.13 28.58
CA ILE A 348 38.97 -27.06 29.91
C ILE A 348 38.47 -25.64 30.21
N PHE A 349 39.23 -24.61 29.81
CA PHE A 349 38.88 -23.21 30.01
C PHE A 349 37.94 -22.67 28.92
N ALA A 350 38.00 -23.22 27.71
CA ALA A 350 37.15 -22.81 26.60
C ALA A 350 35.68 -23.21 26.83
N ILE A 351 35.41 -24.35 27.48
CA ILE A 351 34.04 -24.85 27.73
C ILE A 351 33.22 -23.86 28.58
N PRO A 352 33.67 -23.38 29.76
CA PRO A 352 32.96 -22.35 30.53
C PRO A 352 32.77 -21.04 29.76
N LEU A 353 33.78 -20.58 29.02
CA LEU A 353 33.68 -19.35 28.22
C LEU A 353 32.64 -19.48 27.10
N LEU A 354 32.57 -20.64 26.45
CA LEU A 354 31.57 -20.95 25.44
C LEU A 354 30.15 -21.01 26.03
N PHE A 355 29.99 -21.55 27.25
CA PHE A 355 28.71 -21.52 27.95
C PHE A 355 28.26 -20.08 28.24
N VAL A 356 29.14 -19.24 28.80
CA VAL A 356 28.86 -17.82 29.06
C VAL A 356 28.50 -17.08 27.76
N PHE A 357 29.23 -17.35 26.68
CA PHE A 357 28.95 -16.80 25.36
C PHE A 357 27.55 -17.17 24.86
N ILE A 358 27.14 -18.44 24.94
CA ILE A 358 25.80 -18.89 24.50
C ILE A 358 24.70 -18.20 25.32
N VAL A 359 24.90 -18.00 26.61
CA VAL A 359 23.93 -17.30 27.47
C VAL A 359 23.79 -15.84 27.04
N ILE A 360 24.91 -15.13 26.84
CA ILE A 360 24.91 -13.73 26.38
C ILE A 360 24.27 -13.62 24.99
N GLN A 361 24.58 -14.53 24.08
CA GLN A 361 24.01 -14.57 22.74
C GLN A 361 22.48 -14.72 22.79
N LYS A 362 21.95 -15.60 23.64
CA LYS A 362 20.50 -15.78 23.80
C LYS A 362 19.82 -14.54 24.37
N LEU A 363 20.39 -13.94 25.42
CA LEU A 363 19.88 -12.72 26.03
C LEU A 363 19.85 -11.56 25.03
N TYR A 364 20.94 -11.39 24.28
CA TYR A 364 21.04 -10.38 23.23
C TYR A 364 20.00 -10.58 22.13
N LEU A 365 19.85 -11.80 21.62
CA LEU A 365 18.89 -12.10 20.55
C LEU A 365 17.46 -11.72 20.96
N CYS A 366 17.05 -12.04 22.19
CA CYS A 366 15.74 -11.68 22.70
C CYS A 366 15.56 -10.15 22.81
N ALA A 367 16.54 -9.44 23.37
CA ALA A 367 16.48 -7.98 23.50
C ALA A 367 16.47 -7.29 22.11
N TRP A 368 17.31 -7.76 21.19
CA TRP A 368 17.41 -7.26 19.82
C TRP A 368 16.08 -7.37 19.08
N GLN A 369 15.44 -8.54 19.13
CA GLN A 369 14.17 -8.78 18.46
C GLN A 369 13.06 -7.83 18.97
N GLN A 370 12.99 -7.63 20.29
CA GLN A 370 12.02 -6.70 20.88
C GLN A 370 12.29 -5.25 20.50
N LEU A 371 13.56 -4.82 20.55
CA LEU A 371 13.95 -3.45 20.17
C LEU A 371 13.73 -3.18 18.68
N GLN A 372 13.95 -4.18 17.82
CA GLN A 372 13.65 -4.10 16.41
C GLN A 372 12.16 -3.88 16.17
N HIS A 373 11.30 -4.65 16.87
CA HIS A 373 9.85 -4.47 16.81
C HIS A 373 9.42 -3.07 17.27
N LEU A 374 9.95 -2.58 18.39
CA LEU A 374 9.66 -1.23 18.88
C LEU A 374 10.13 -0.13 17.90
N THR A 375 11.29 -0.32 17.28
CA THR A 375 11.85 0.64 16.32
C THR A 375 11.00 0.67 15.04
N ALA A 376 10.53 -0.47 14.56
CA ALA A 376 9.59 -0.56 13.45
C ALA A 376 8.21 0.04 13.80
N ALA A 377 7.68 -0.27 14.97
CA ALA A 377 6.38 0.25 15.43
C ALA A 377 6.38 1.77 15.62
N THR A 378 7.52 2.39 15.92
CA THR A 378 7.65 3.84 16.08
C THR A 378 7.95 4.58 14.76
N SER A 379 8.56 3.92 13.77
CA SER A 379 8.87 4.55 12.48
C SER A 379 7.63 4.73 11.59
N CYS A 380 6.71 3.75 11.55
CA CYS A 380 5.51 3.84 10.71
C CYS A 380 4.60 5.04 11.06
N PRO A 381 4.26 5.33 12.33
CA PRO A 381 3.45 6.48 12.69
C PRO A 381 4.10 7.84 12.39
N LEU A 382 5.43 7.89 12.28
CA LEU A 382 6.19 9.08 11.90
C LEU A 382 6.05 9.33 10.39
N SER A 383 6.28 8.31 9.58
CA SER A 383 6.12 8.36 8.12
C SER A 383 4.68 8.67 7.71
N ASN A 384 3.69 8.05 8.37
CA ASN A 384 2.27 8.32 8.11
C ASN A 384 1.91 9.78 8.44
N LEU A 385 2.38 10.32 9.56
CA LEU A 385 2.13 11.73 9.90
C LEU A 385 2.76 12.69 8.88
N LEU A 386 3.92 12.35 8.35
CA LEU A 386 4.56 13.13 7.29
C LEU A 386 3.76 13.07 5.98
N GLU A 387 3.28 11.89 5.59
CA GLU A 387 2.44 11.73 4.40
C GLU A 387 1.13 12.53 4.54
N ASP A 388 0.45 12.43 5.68
CA ASP A 388 -0.76 13.19 5.99
C ASP A 388 -0.51 14.70 5.91
N ALA A 389 0.64 15.16 6.43
CA ALA A 389 1.01 16.57 6.38
C ALA A 389 1.32 17.04 4.94
N LEU A 390 1.94 16.22 4.12
CA LEU A 390 2.25 16.53 2.72
C LEU A 390 0.98 16.57 1.86
N GLN A 391 0.07 15.63 2.05
CA GLN A 391 -1.23 15.61 1.36
C GLN A 391 -2.12 16.77 1.81
N GLY A 392 -2.12 17.08 3.12
CA GLY A 392 -2.90 18.13 3.73
C GLY A 392 -2.23 19.51 3.77
N ILE A 393 -1.12 19.74 3.05
CA ILE A 393 -0.28 20.92 3.26
C ILE A 393 -1.02 22.25 2.99
N SER A 394 -1.92 22.27 2.00
CA SER A 394 -2.77 23.42 1.71
C SER A 394 -3.70 23.73 2.88
N HIS A 395 -4.30 22.69 3.49
CA HIS A 395 -5.16 22.83 4.65
C HIS A 395 -4.39 23.28 5.90
N ILE A 396 -3.19 22.73 6.15
CA ILE A 396 -2.36 23.15 7.29
C ILE A 396 -2.00 24.64 7.18
N ARG A 397 -1.64 25.09 5.98
CA ARG A 397 -1.34 26.50 5.71
C ARG A 397 -2.57 27.39 5.84
N ALA A 398 -3.70 26.98 5.28
CA ALA A 398 -4.96 27.73 5.35
C ALA A 398 -5.49 27.85 6.79
N THR A 399 -5.28 26.82 7.62
CA THR A 399 -5.73 26.80 9.02
C THR A 399 -4.73 27.41 10.00
N GLN A 400 -3.52 27.78 9.54
CA GLN A 400 -2.41 28.27 10.36
C GLN A 400 -2.04 27.34 11.54
N SER A 401 -2.29 26.03 11.40
CA SER A 401 -2.13 25.03 12.47
C SER A 401 -0.71 24.44 12.58
N TYR A 402 0.31 25.15 12.09
CA TYR A 402 1.69 24.68 12.01
C TYR A 402 2.24 24.19 13.36
N ALA A 403 2.05 24.96 14.44
CA ALA A 403 2.59 24.61 15.76
C ALA A 403 2.02 23.29 16.31
N HIS A 404 0.74 23.01 16.03
CA HIS A 404 0.11 21.76 16.46
C HIS A 404 0.73 20.54 15.77
N PHE A 405 0.90 20.61 14.45
CA PHE A 405 1.55 19.53 13.68
C PHE A 405 3.02 19.38 14.03
N TYR A 406 3.74 20.50 14.23
CA TYR A 406 5.15 20.49 14.62
C TYR A 406 5.37 19.78 15.96
N ASN A 407 4.60 20.13 16.99
CA ASN A 407 4.72 19.48 18.31
C ASN A 407 4.38 17.99 18.24
N ARG A 408 3.35 17.60 17.47
CA ARG A 408 2.99 16.18 17.29
C ARG A 408 4.09 15.39 16.58
N PHE A 409 4.70 15.99 15.56
CA PHE A 409 5.83 15.38 14.84
C PHE A 409 7.05 15.24 15.75
N TYR A 410 7.39 16.29 16.49
CA TYR A 410 8.50 16.31 17.43
C TYR A 410 8.38 15.21 18.49
N LEU A 411 7.21 15.08 19.14
CA LEU A 411 6.98 14.03 20.15
C LEU A 411 7.13 12.62 19.58
N LYS A 412 6.61 12.35 18.38
CA LYS A 412 6.78 11.05 17.72
C LYS A 412 8.25 10.79 17.34
N MET A 413 8.94 11.81 16.85
CA MET A 413 10.34 11.71 16.50
C MET A 413 11.21 11.41 17.72
N ASP A 414 10.96 12.06 18.86
CA ASP A 414 11.65 11.79 20.12
C ASP A 414 11.44 10.35 20.59
N THR A 415 10.20 9.82 20.51
CA THR A 415 9.95 8.42 20.86
C THR A 415 10.70 7.43 19.97
N HIS A 416 10.77 7.71 18.66
CA HIS A 416 11.54 6.89 17.73
C HIS A 416 13.05 6.96 18.01
N ASN A 417 13.59 8.17 18.22
CA ASN A 417 14.99 8.39 18.54
C ASN A 417 15.40 7.68 19.84
N ASN A 418 14.55 7.70 20.87
CA ASN A 418 14.80 6.97 22.11
C ASN A 418 14.91 5.46 21.90
N CYS A 419 14.03 4.88 21.06
CA CYS A 419 14.10 3.46 20.71
C CYS A 419 15.39 3.13 19.93
N SER A 420 15.73 3.94 18.94
CA SER A 420 16.95 3.78 18.14
C SER A 420 18.23 3.93 18.99
N LEU A 421 18.22 4.83 19.99
CA LEU A 421 19.34 4.98 20.92
C LEU A 421 19.48 3.74 21.81
N LEU A 422 18.39 3.20 22.35
CA LEU A 422 18.42 1.95 23.13
C LEU A 422 18.96 0.78 22.31
N PHE A 423 18.57 0.69 21.04
CA PHE A 423 19.11 -0.30 20.11
C PHE A 423 20.64 -0.19 19.96
N PHE A 424 21.16 1.03 19.77
CA PHE A 424 22.60 1.26 19.71
C PHE A 424 23.32 0.89 21.01
N LEU A 425 22.75 1.22 22.17
CA LEU A 425 23.32 0.88 23.47
C LEU A 425 23.40 -0.64 23.70
N VAL A 426 22.37 -1.40 23.30
CA VAL A 426 22.36 -2.86 23.41
C VAL A 426 23.42 -3.49 22.50
N SER A 427 23.61 -2.99 21.28
CA SER A 427 24.72 -3.40 20.39
C SER A 427 26.09 -3.17 21.02
N ARG A 428 26.28 -1.99 21.63
CA ARG A 428 27.55 -1.63 22.31
C ARG A 428 27.80 -2.51 23.52
N TRP A 429 26.76 -2.81 24.32
CA TRP A 429 26.86 -3.73 25.46
C TRP A 429 27.32 -5.12 25.02
N LEU A 430 26.77 -5.66 23.92
CA LEU A 430 27.19 -6.94 23.37
C LEU A 430 28.67 -6.91 22.95
N SER A 431 29.07 -5.91 22.17
CA SER A 431 30.46 -5.75 21.71
C SER A 431 31.42 -5.75 22.90
N CYS A 432 31.16 -4.93 23.92
CA CYS A 432 32.00 -4.90 25.13
C CYS A 432 31.98 -6.24 25.88
N SER A 433 30.86 -6.96 25.92
CA SER A 433 30.77 -8.25 26.59
C SER A 433 31.61 -9.33 25.87
N ILE A 434 31.59 -9.34 24.53
CA ILE A 434 32.42 -10.23 23.72
C ILE A 434 33.90 -9.90 23.89
N ASP A 435 34.26 -8.60 23.87
CA ASP A 435 35.63 -8.14 24.08
C ASP A 435 36.19 -8.60 25.45
N ILE A 436 35.37 -8.62 26.50
CA ILE A 436 35.78 -9.14 27.81
C ILE A 436 36.05 -10.65 27.75
N ILE A 437 35.15 -11.43 27.13
CA ILE A 437 35.31 -12.89 26.99
C ILE A 437 36.57 -13.23 26.20
N THR A 438 36.82 -12.50 25.10
CA THR A 438 37.99 -12.74 24.26
C THR A 438 39.27 -12.24 24.91
N ALA A 439 39.24 -11.15 25.69
CA ALA A 439 40.37 -10.73 26.50
C ALA A 439 40.78 -11.81 27.51
N PHE A 440 39.82 -12.50 28.15
CA PHE A 440 40.12 -13.66 28.98
C PHE A 440 40.70 -14.82 28.17
N LEU A 441 40.16 -15.10 26.98
CA LEU A 441 40.72 -16.13 26.09
C LEU A 441 42.19 -15.82 25.74
N VAL A 442 42.51 -14.59 25.35
CA VAL A 442 43.87 -14.12 25.04
C VAL A 442 44.79 -14.21 26.26
N LEU A 443 44.29 -13.85 27.45
CA LEU A 443 45.06 -13.97 28.69
C LEU A 443 45.42 -15.43 28.99
N ILE A 444 44.46 -16.35 28.85
CA ILE A 444 44.68 -17.78 29.09
C ILE A 444 45.61 -18.37 28.01
N THR A 445 45.43 -18.02 26.73
CA THR A 445 46.34 -18.48 25.65
C THR A 445 47.76 -18.02 25.88
N THR A 446 47.96 -16.77 26.35
CA THR A 446 49.28 -16.22 26.69
C THR A 446 49.92 -16.96 27.86
N ILE A 447 49.18 -17.23 28.94
CA ILE A 447 49.70 -18.00 30.09
C ILE A 447 50.09 -19.42 29.65
N MET A 448 49.24 -20.08 28.86
CA MET A 448 49.51 -21.44 28.38
C MET A 448 50.69 -21.49 27.41
N ALA A 449 50.90 -20.43 26.61
CA ALA A 449 52.08 -20.28 25.78
C ALA A 449 53.38 -20.22 26.62
N PHE A 450 53.37 -19.51 27.75
CA PHE A 450 54.54 -19.48 28.65
C PHE A 450 54.86 -20.84 29.26
N TYR A 451 53.84 -21.65 29.59
CA TYR A 451 54.03 -23.01 30.11
C TYR A 451 54.51 -24.02 29.04
N GLN A 452 54.25 -23.76 27.76
CA GLN A 452 54.55 -24.70 26.65
C GLN A 452 55.79 -24.29 25.86
N LYS A 453 56.82 -23.81 26.55
CA LYS A 453 58.08 -23.32 25.97
C LYS A 453 58.82 -24.32 25.06
N ASP A 454 58.47 -25.61 25.12
CA ASP A 454 59.06 -26.68 24.31
C ASP A 454 58.40 -26.85 22.92
N LYS A 455 57.24 -26.23 22.67
CA LYS A 455 56.59 -26.19 21.35
C LYS A 455 57.03 -24.91 20.65
N GLY A 456 57.61 -25.03 19.45
CA GLY A 456 58.30 -23.96 18.71
C GLY A 456 57.64 -22.57 18.73
N ASP A 457 58.47 -21.53 18.64
CA ASP A 457 58.10 -20.12 18.76
C ASP A 457 57.01 -19.69 17.75
N GLY A 458 56.99 -20.31 16.56
CA GLY A 458 55.97 -20.08 15.52
C GLY A 458 54.57 -20.48 15.97
N PHE A 459 54.42 -21.62 16.62
CA PHE A 459 53.11 -22.12 17.09
C PHE A 459 52.53 -21.26 18.21
N ILE A 460 53.38 -20.73 19.09
CA ILE A 460 52.97 -19.78 20.13
C ILE A 460 52.48 -18.48 19.49
N GLY A 461 53.20 -17.96 18.49
CA GLY A 461 52.80 -16.78 17.73
C GLY A 461 51.44 -16.95 17.04
N LEU A 462 51.21 -18.10 16.41
CA LEU A 462 49.94 -18.42 15.76
C LEU A 462 48.76 -18.44 16.74
N ALA A 463 48.93 -19.07 17.90
CA ALA A 463 47.88 -19.14 18.93
C ALA A 463 47.46 -17.74 19.42
N LEU A 464 48.42 -16.84 19.59
CA LEU A 464 48.15 -15.46 19.99
C LEU A 464 47.39 -14.70 18.89
N VAL A 465 47.86 -14.75 17.64
CA VAL A 465 47.20 -14.07 16.51
C VAL A 465 45.77 -14.58 16.33
N TYR A 466 45.55 -15.89 16.38
CA TYR A 466 44.21 -16.47 16.24
C TYR A 466 43.30 -16.16 17.44
N SER A 467 43.84 -16.09 18.66
CA SER A 467 43.06 -15.64 19.82
C SER A 467 42.60 -14.18 19.70
N MET A 468 43.40 -13.30 19.08
CA MET A 468 43.01 -11.92 18.79
C MET A 468 41.94 -11.85 17.70
N GLN A 469 42.11 -12.58 16.59
CA GLN A 469 41.13 -12.66 15.49
C GLN A 469 39.79 -13.26 15.92
N MET A 470 39.77 -14.11 16.95
CA MET A 470 38.56 -14.67 17.53
C MET A 470 37.59 -13.57 18.01
N THR A 471 38.09 -12.43 18.48
CA THR A 471 37.27 -11.30 18.94
C THR A 471 36.41 -10.74 17.81
N GLU A 472 37.03 -10.46 16.67
CA GLU A 472 36.36 -9.94 15.48
C GLU A 472 35.38 -10.99 14.92
N ALA A 473 35.82 -12.25 14.82
CA ALA A 473 35.00 -13.34 14.30
C ALA A 473 33.74 -13.61 15.15
N LEU A 474 33.86 -13.62 16.49
CA LEU A 474 32.72 -13.81 17.40
C LEU A 474 31.75 -12.63 17.35
N THR A 475 32.27 -11.39 17.32
CA THR A 475 31.43 -10.19 17.22
C THR A 475 30.65 -10.17 15.91
N ALA A 476 31.34 -10.45 14.78
CA ALA A 476 30.71 -10.56 13.48
C ALA A 476 29.66 -11.68 13.45
N MET A 477 29.93 -12.84 14.05
CA MET A 477 28.99 -13.96 14.09
C MET A 477 27.68 -13.60 14.81
N VAL A 478 27.75 -13.01 16.02
CA VAL A 478 26.52 -12.67 16.77
C VAL A 478 25.74 -11.57 16.08
N TYR A 479 26.44 -10.53 15.59
CA TYR A 479 25.81 -9.43 14.88
C TYR A 479 25.13 -9.91 13.60
N MET A 480 25.86 -10.63 12.73
CA MET A 480 25.32 -11.12 11.47
C MET A 480 24.24 -12.16 11.66
N ASN A 481 24.27 -12.96 12.72
CA ASN A 481 23.17 -13.88 13.04
C ASN A 481 21.87 -13.12 13.35
N SER A 482 21.99 -11.99 14.06
CA SER A 482 20.84 -11.15 14.41
C SER A 482 20.34 -10.35 13.20
N MET A 483 21.26 -9.83 12.38
CA MET A 483 20.97 -9.12 11.13
C MET A 483 20.30 -10.05 10.10
N LEU A 484 20.87 -11.22 9.85
CA LEU A 484 20.31 -12.21 8.92
C LEU A 484 18.91 -12.68 9.37
N SER A 485 18.69 -12.86 10.67
CA SER A 485 17.36 -13.19 11.21
C SER A 485 16.35 -12.09 10.94
N SER A 486 16.77 -10.83 11.01
CA SER A 486 15.96 -9.66 10.67
C SER A 486 15.64 -9.65 9.17
N ASP A 487 16.67 -9.73 8.32
CA ASP A 487 16.54 -9.61 6.88
C ASP A 487 15.66 -10.73 6.30
N LEU A 488 15.77 -11.97 6.82
CA LEU A 488 14.91 -13.09 6.45
C LEU A 488 13.43 -12.90 6.81
N THR A 489 13.09 -11.94 7.67
CA THR A 489 11.68 -11.62 7.97
C THR A 489 11.00 -10.95 6.77
N ALA A 490 11.75 -10.26 5.89
CA ALA A 490 11.22 -9.75 4.63
C ALA A 490 10.73 -10.90 3.71
N LEU A 491 11.48 -12.00 3.66
CA LEU A 491 11.09 -13.23 2.93
C LEU A 491 9.78 -13.81 3.49
N GLU A 492 9.62 -13.83 4.81
CA GLU A 492 8.39 -14.31 5.45
C GLU A 492 7.19 -13.45 5.06
N ARG A 493 7.34 -12.11 5.06
CA ARG A 493 6.27 -11.19 4.62
C ARG A 493 5.87 -11.44 3.17
N ILE A 494 6.85 -11.57 2.26
CA ILE A 494 6.59 -11.92 0.86
C ILE A 494 5.82 -13.25 0.75
N LYS A 495 6.21 -14.25 1.54
CA LYS A 495 5.54 -15.56 1.57
C LYS A 495 4.11 -15.50 2.12
N THR A 496 3.86 -14.68 3.14
CA THR A 496 2.48 -14.48 3.62
C THR A 496 1.60 -13.81 2.56
N LEU A 497 2.17 -12.88 1.78
CA LEU A 497 1.45 -12.19 0.71
C LEU A 497 1.22 -13.08 -0.53
N SER A 498 2.05 -14.09 -0.75
CA SER A 498 1.87 -15.03 -1.85
C SER A 498 0.90 -16.18 -1.53
N GLU A 499 0.59 -16.38 -0.25
CA GLU A 499 -0.42 -17.34 0.23
C GLU A 499 -1.86 -16.77 0.24
N LEU A 500 -2.05 -15.54 -0.27
CA LEU A 500 -3.37 -14.93 -0.41
C LEU A 500 -4.33 -15.77 -1.28
N LYS A 501 -5.61 -15.79 -0.90
CA LYS A 501 -6.69 -16.49 -1.62
C LYS A 501 -6.75 -16.01 -3.07
N GLN A 502 -6.66 -16.96 -3.98
CA GLN A 502 -6.63 -16.72 -5.42
C GLN A 502 -8.05 -16.75 -6.01
N GLU A 503 -8.24 -16.04 -7.13
CA GLU A 503 -9.44 -16.19 -7.96
C GLU A 503 -9.52 -17.59 -8.59
N SER A 504 -10.74 -17.95 -8.99
CA SER A 504 -11.04 -19.12 -9.82
C SER A 504 -10.18 -19.16 -11.09
N GLU A 505 -10.04 -20.33 -11.70
CA GLU A 505 -9.16 -20.49 -12.86
C GLU A 505 -9.63 -19.65 -14.06
N TRP A 506 -8.67 -19.07 -14.78
CA TRP A 506 -8.94 -18.20 -15.93
C TRP A 506 -9.47 -18.98 -17.13
N GLU A 507 -8.95 -20.19 -17.32
CA GLU A 507 -9.30 -21.08 -18.41
C GLU A 507 -9.70 -22.42 -17.80
N ASP A 508 -10.89 -22.89 -18.14
CA ASP A 508 -11.32 -24.26 -17.86
C ASP A 508 -11.56 -24.94 -19.21
N PRO A 509 -10.59 -25.77 -19.69
CA PRO A 509 -10.70 -26.45 -20.96
C PRO A 509 -11.94 -27.35 -21.07
N ALA A 510 -12.48 -27.81 -19.94
CA ALA A 510 -13.63 -28.71 -19.90
C ALA A 510 -14.97 -27.99 -20.09
N SER A 511 -15.03 -26.67 -19.88
CA SER A 511 -16.26 -25.88 -19.88
C SER A 511 -16.26 -24.73 -20.89
N LYS A 512 -15.32 -24.74 -21.85
CA LYS A 512 -15.20 -23.68 -22.86
C LYS A 512 -16.50 -23.54 -23.68
N PRO A 513 -17.13 -22.36 -23.72
CA PRO A 513 -18.35 -22.16 -24.50
C PRO A 513 -18.05 -22.03 -25.99
N ASP A 514 -19.08 -22.16 -26.82
CA ASP A 514 -18.97 -21.95 -28.27
C ASP A 514 -18.51 -20.51 -28.59
N SER A 515 -17.79 -20.32 -29.69
CA SER A 515 -17.17 -19.03 -30.05
C SER A 515 -18.16 -17.87 -30.32
N SER A 516 -19.44 -18.21 -30.48
CA SER A 516 -20.53 -17.25 -30.68
C SER A 516 -21.16 -16.80 -29.37
N TRP A 517 -20.94 -17.54 -28.27
CA TRP A 517 -21.48 -17.21 -26.97
C TRP A 517 -20.90 -15.88 -26.43
N PRO A 518 -21.74 -15.00 -25.86
CA PRO A 518 -23.20 -15.10 -25.72
C PRO A 518 -23.95 -14.71 -27.00
N ASP A 519 -24.96 -15.52 -27.37
CA ASP A 519 -25.75 -15.36 -28.60
C ASP A 519 -27.00 -14.50 -28.39
N SER A 520 -27.74 -14.75 -27.31
CA SER A 520 -29.01 -14.07 -26.98
C SER A 520 -28.87 -13.15 -25.77
N GLY A 521 -27.87 -13.41 -24.91
CA GLY A 521 -27.60 -12.85 -23.58
C GLY A 521 -28.82 -12.67 -22.68
N GLN A 522 -29.64 -13.70 -22.63
CA GLN A 522 -30.63 -13.84 -21.57
C GLN A 522 -29.92 -14.06 -20.23
N ILE A 523 -30.26 -13.28 -19.19
CA ILE A 523 -29.67 -13.41 -17.85
C ILE A 523 -30.76 -13.89 -16.88
N SER A 524 -30.48 -14.95 -16.13
CA SER A 524 -31.36 -15.50 -15.11
C SER A 524 -30.59 -15.67 -13.80
N ILE A 525 -31.04 -14.98 -12.76
CA ILE A 525 -30.49 -15.00 -11.40
C ILE A 525 -31.51 -15.67 -10.50
N GLN A 526 -31.10 -16.69 -9.75
CA GLN A 526 -31.99 -17.45 -8.86
C GLN A 526 -31.41 -17.53 -7.45
N ASN A 527 -32.16 -17.00 -6.47
CA ASN A 527 -31.84 -17.03 -5.03
C ASN A 527 -30.38 -16.66 -4.71
N LEU A 528 -29.90 -15.58 -5.32
CA LEU A 528 -28.51 -15.14 -5.20
C LEU A 528 -28.24 -14.49 -3.84
N ASN A 529 -27.26 -15.05 -3.13
CA ASN A 529 -26.70 -14.47 -1.90
C ASN A 529 -25.19 -14.25 -2.07
N THR A 530 -24.71 -13.06 -1.75
CA THR A 530 -23.28 -12.70 -1.81
C THR A 530 -22.82 -11.99 -0.55
N THR A 531 -21.58 -12.29 -0.15
CA THR A 531 -20.91 -11.72 1.03
C THR A 531 -19.51 -11.25 0.63
N TYR A 532 -19.06 -10.12 1.15
CA TYR A 532 -17.67 -9.65 0.97
C TYR A 532 -16.66 -10.40 1.85
N GLY A 533 -17.06 -11.36 2.69
CA GLY A 533 -16.11 -12.09 3.53
C GLY A 533 -16.78 -13.23 4.28
N GLU A 534 -15.99 -14.22 4.67
CA GLU A 534 -16.48 -15.33 5.49
C GLU A 534 -16.89 -14.78 6.87
N GLY A 535 -18.15 -14.97 7.26
CA GLY A 535 -18.69 -14.47 8.53
C GLY A 535 -19.26 -13.04 8.50
N MET A 536 -19.19 -12.35 7.36
CA MET A 536 -19.83 -11.03 7.18
C MET A 536 -21.33 -11.17 6.88
N HIS A 537 -22.12 -10.16 7.24
CA HIS A 537 -23.51 -10.11 6.79
C HIS A 537 -23.57 -10.08 5.26
N PRO A 538 -24.49 -10.85 4.63
CA PRO A 538 -24.61 -10.83 3.19
C PRO A 538 -24.99 -9.44 2.69
N ALA A 539 -24.37 -9.02 1.59
CA ALA A 539 -24.64 -7.74 0.94
C ALA A 539 -25.83 -7.83 -0.01
N LEU A 540 -26.06 -9.01 -0.59
CA LEU A 540 -27.25 -9.35 -1.38
C LEU A 540 -27.95 -10.55 -0.74
N HIS A 541 -29.28 -10.50 -0.69
CA HIS A 541 -30.14 -11.53 -0.11
C HIS A 541 -31.28 -11.88 -1.05
N ASP A 542 -31.45 -13.18 -1.32
CA ASP A 542 -32.58 -13.80 -2.03
C ASP A 542 -32.95 -13.09 -3.34
N ILE A 543 -31.95 -12.65 -4.10
CA ILE A 543 -32.19 -11.94 -5.35
C ILE A 543 -32.58 -12.95 -6.44
N THR A 544 -33.77 -12.75 -7.00
CA THR A 544 -34.26 -13.48 -8.17
C THR A 544 -34.69 -12.49 -9.24
N LEU A 545 -34.07 -12.58 -10.42
CA LEU A 545 -34.25 -11.66 -11.53
C LEU A 545 -34.10 -12.39 -12.86
N SER A 546 -34.92 -12.06 -13.85
CA SER A 546 -34.73 -12.51 -15.24
C SER A 546 -34.75 -11.32 -16.17
N ILE A 547 -33.72 -11.19 -17.01
CA ILE A 547 -33.56 -10.14 -18.01
C ILE A 547 -33.65 -10.79 -19.39
N GLN A 548 -34.54 -10.27 -20.23
CA GLN A 548 -34.77 -10.80 -21.58
C GLN A 548 -33.73 -10.26 -22.58
N PRO A 549 -33.47 -10.99 -23.68
CA PRO A 549 -32.63 -10.51 -24.77
C PRO A 549 -33.03 -9.12 -25.28
N GLY A 550 -32.08 -8.19 -25.37
CA GLY A 550 -32.31 -6.82 -25.85
C GLY A 550 -33.09 -5.90 -24.90
N GLU A 551 -33.43 -6.38 -23.69
CA GLU A 551 -34.12 -5.60 -22.68
C GLU A 551 -33.17 -4.57 -22.02
N LYS A 552 -33.67 -3.35 -21.82
CA LYS A 552 -32.94 -2.29 -21.11
C LYS A 552 -33.46 -2.20 -19.68
N VAL A 553 -32.67 -2.68 -18.72
CA VAL A 553 -33.02 -2.72 -17.30
C VAL A 553 -32.21 -1.68 -16.53
N ALA A 554 -32.88 -0.90 -15.68
CA ALA A 554 -32.24 0.06 -14.79
C ALA A 554 -32.36 -0.42 -13.34
N ILE A 555 -31.23 -0.52 -12.64
CA ILE A 555 -31.18 -0.83 -11.21
C ILE A 555 -31.02 0.49 -10.44
N VAL A 556 -31.95 0.77 -9.54
CA VAL A 556 -31.93 1.97 -8.70
C VAL A 556 -31.98 1.54 -7.25
N GLY A 557 -31.10 2.11 -6.45
CA GLY A 557 -31.04 1.89 -5.01
C GLY A 557 -30.37 3.08 -4.33
N LYS A 558 -30.61 3.22 -3.02
CA LYS A 558 -29.87 4.18 -2.19
C LYS A 558 -28.38 3.82 -2.21
N GLU A 559 -27.50 4.76 -1.90
CA GLU A 559 -26.11 4.42 -1.60
C GLU A 559 -26.05 3.27 -0.57
N GLU A 560 -25.11 2.35 -0.78
CA GLU A 560 -24.90 1.14 0.05
C GLU A 560 -26.01 0.07 -0.03
N SER A 561 -26.95 0.17 -0.99
CA SER A 561 -27.99 -0.87 -1.19
C SER A 561 -27.51 -2.14 -1.91
N GLY A 562 -26.22 -2.27 -2.21
CA GLY A 562 -25.66 -3.42 -2.95
C GLY A 562 -25.75 -3.34 -4.48
N THR A 563 -26.12 -2.19 -5.08
CA THR A 563 -26.24 -2.05 -6.55
C THR A 563 -24.93 -2.37 -7.28
N SER A 564 -23.79 -1.83 -6.82
CA SER A 564 -22.47 -2.14 -7.39
C SER A 564 -22.05 -3.58 -7.11
N THR A 565 -22.43 -4.14 -5.95
CA THR A 565 -22.16 -5.53 -5.57
C THR A 565 -22.84 -6.52 -6.53
N LEU A 566 -24.06 -6.22 -6.99
CA LEU A 566 -24.75 -7.05 -7.99
C LEU A 566 -23.97 -7.09 -9.32
N LEU A 567 -23.45 -5.94 -9.78
CA LEU A 567 -22.60 -5.89 -10.98
C LEU A 567 -21.29 -6.67 -10.81
N TYR A 568 -20.64 -6.53 -9.66
CA TYR A 568 -19.41 -7.27 -9.37
C TYR A 568 -19.62 -8.78 -9.27
N THR A 569 -20.80 -9.21 -8.82
CA THR A 569 -21.18 -10.63 -8.80
C THR A 569 -21.41 -11.17 -10.21
N LEU A 570 -22.04 -10.39 -11.11
CA LEU A 570 -22.19 -10.77 -12.52
C LEU A 570 -20.85 -10.94 -13.24
N PHE A 571 -19.84 -10.12 -12.91
CA PHE A 571 -18.47 -10.24 -13.43
C PHE A 571 -17.63 -11.32 -12.72
N ARG A 572 -18.20 -12.01 -11.72
CA ARG A 572 -17.50 -12.93 -10.81
C ARG A 572 -16.22 -12.31 -10.25
N LEU A 573 -16.28 -11.05 -9.85
CA LEU A 573 -15.25 -10.42 -9.00
C LEU A 573 -15.47 -10.80 -7.53
N ILE A 574 -16.75 -10.99 -7.16
CA ILE A 574 -17.20 -11.53 -5.88
C ILE A 574 -17.95 -12.82 -6.22
N GLU A 575 -17.50 -13.95 -5.67
CA GLU A 575 -18.17 -15.24 -5.91
C GLU A 575 -19.44 -15.35 -5.04
N PRO A 576 -20.54 -15.89 -5.60
CA PRO A 576 -21.77 -16.12 -4.85
C PRO A 576 -21.62 -17.21 -3.79
N MET A 577 -22.22 -16.99 -2.62
CA MET A 577 -22.26 -17.97 -1.53
C MET A 577 -23.32 -19.04 -1.80
N THR A 578 -24.52 -18.61 -2.20
CA THR A 578 -25.63 -19.48 -2.60
C THR A 578 -26.37 -18.87 -3.78
N GLY A 579 -27.11 -19.71 -4.51
CA GLY A 579 -27.81 -19.33 -5.73
C GLY A 579 -26.99 -19.58 -6.98
N GLN A 580 -27.58 -19.25 -8.13
CA GLN A 580 -26.95 -19.46 -9.44
C GLN A 580 -27.24 -18.29 -10.38
N ILE A 581 -26.28 -18.00 -11.25
CA ILE A 581 -26.39 -17.00 -12.32
C ILE A 581 -26.19 -17.72 -13.65
N VAL A 582 -27.18 -17.62 -14.52
CA VAL A 582 -27.21 -18.31 -15.80
C VAL A 582 -27.27 -17.27 -16.92
N ILE A 583 -26.34 -17.37 -17.87
CA ILE A 583 -26.30 -16.54 -19.09
C ILE A 583 -26.46 -17.47 -20.30
N ASP A 584 -27.50 -17.27 -21.12
CA ASP A 584 -27.81 -18.12 -22.29
C ASP A 584 -27.84 -19.63 -21.96
N ASN A 585 -28.51 -19.98 -20.86
CA ASN A 585 -28.63 -21.34 -20.32
C ASN A 585 -27.33 -21.97 -19.80
N ILE A 586 -26.23 -21.23 -19.75
CA ILE A 586 -24.96 -21.67 -19.17
C ILE A 586 -24.77 -21.03 -17.80
N ASP A 587 -24.54 -21.86 -16.78
CA ASP A 587 -24.18 -21.40 -15.43
C ASP A 587 -22.76 -20.83 -15.45
N ILE A 588 -22.64 -19.55 -15.08
CA ILE A 588 -21.37 -18.84 -15.14
C ILE A 588 -20.36 -19.35 -14.11
N SER A 589 -20.80 -20.07 -13.07
CA SER A 589 -19.90 -20.64 -12.05
C SER A 589 -18.93 -21.67 -12.63
N LYS A 590 -19.34 -22.32 -13.72
CA LYS A 590 -18.58 -23.39 -14.41
C LYS A 590 -17.65 -22.84 -15.49
N LEU A 591 -17.83 -21.61 -15.93
CA LEU A 591 -17.03 -21.00 -16.99
C LEU A 591 -15.67 -20.51 -16.46
N GLY A 592 -14.65 -20.57 -17.31
CA GLY A 592 -13.38 -19.88 -17.08
C GLY A 592 -13.58 -18.37 -17.05
N LEU A 593 -12.91 -17.67 -16.12
CA LEU A 593 -13.09 -16.23 -15.92
C LEU A 593 -12.70 -15.40 -17.16
N LYS A 594 -11.72 -15.88 -17.94
CA LYS A 594 -11.26 -15.17 -19.15
C LYS A 594 -12.34 -15.16 -20.23
N ASP A 595 -13.00 -16.31 -20.44
CA ASP A 595 -14.06 -16.43 -21.44
C ASP A 595 -15.27 -15.58 -21.03
N LEU A 596 -15.71 -15.67 -19.76
CA LEU A 596 -16.81 -14.86 -19.23
C LEU A 596 -16.52 -13.34 -19.34
N ARG A 597 -15.37 -12.88 -18.83
CA ARG A 597 -15.03 -11.45 -18.78
C ARG A 597 -14.70 -10.88 -20.16
N SER A 598 -14.32 -11.71 -21.13
CA SER A 598 -14.11 -11.26 -22.53
C SER A 598 -15.41 -10.89 -23.24
N SER A 599 -16.53 -11.49 -22.80
CA SER A 599 -17.87 -11.30 -23.37
C SER A 599 -18.71 -10.24 -22.68
N LEU A 600 -18.24 -9.71 -21.55
CA LEU A 600 -18.92 -8.68 -20.75
C LEU A 600 -18.13 -7.38 -20.76
N ALA A 601 -18.82 -6.24 -20.77
CA ALA A 601 -18.21 -4.91 -20.67
C ALA A 601 -18.80 -4.13 -19.49
N ILE A 602 -17.94 -3.46 -18.72
CA ILE A 602 -18.33 -2.64 -17.57
C ILE A 602 -17.69 -1.26 -17.65
N ILE A 603 -18.41 -0.24 -17.18
CA ILE A 603 -17.87 1.09 -16.89
C ILE A 603 -17.86 1.23 -15.37
N PRO A 604 -16.67 1.26 -14.73
CA PRO A 604 -16.59 1.34 -13.28
C PRO A 604 -17.04 2.71 -12.76
N GLN A 605 -17.50 2.75 -11.51
CA GLN A 605 -17.90 3.98 -10.81
C GLN A 605 -16.76 4.99 -10.72
N ASP A 606 -15.55 4.51 -10.39
CA ASP A 606 -14.34 5.32 -10.37
C ASP A 606 -13.52 5.10 -11.65
N SER A 607 -13.28 6.19 -12.37
CA SER A 607 -12.48 6.18 -13.60
C SER A 607 -10.99 6.11 -13.27
N LEU A 608 -10.33 5.02 -13.65
CA LEU A 608 -8.87 4.92 -13.63
C LEU A 608 -8.33 5.00 -15.06
N VAL A 609 -7.33 5.86 -15.28
CA VAL A 609 -6.54 5.91 -16.51
C VAL A 609 -5.12 5.52 -16.15
N PHE A 610 -4.58 4.52 -16.84
CA PHE A 610 -3.23 4.04 -16.61
C PHE A 610 -2.20 4.97 -17.22
N ASN A 611 -1.03 5.06 -16.58
CA ASN A 611 0.12 5.73 -17.15
C ASN A 611 0.57 5.00 -18.43
N GLY A 612 0.40 5.64 -19.58
CA GLY A 612 0.66 5.06 -20.89
C GLY A 612 0.12 5.97 -21.98
N SER A 613 0.22 5.62 -23.25
CA SER A 613 -0.39 6.41 -24.33
C SER A 613 -1.93 6.34 -24.28
N VAL A 614 -2.62 7.29 -24.93
CA VAL A 614 -4.09 7.22 -25.06
C VAL A 614 -4.47 5.93 -25.77
N ARG A 615 -3.68 5.51 -26.78
CA ARG A 615 -3.86 4.23 -27.46
C ARG A 615 -3.71 3.05 -26.52
N GLN A 616 -2.68 3.00 -25.68
CA GLN A 616 -2.47 1.90 -24.73
C GLN A 616 -3.61 1.75 -23.72
N ASN A 617 -4.28 2.86 -23.38
CA ASN A 617 -5.46 2.83 -22.52
C ASN A 617 -6.74 2.37 -23.26
N LEU A 618 -6.84 2.62 -24.57
CA LEU A 618 -8.01 2.24 -25.38
C LEU A 618 -7.91 0.79 -25.87
N ASP A 619 -6.72 0.38 -26.32
CA ASP A 619 -6.43 -0.92 -26.89
C ASP A 619 -5.05 -1.40 -26.40
N PRO A 620 -4.97 -2.01 -25.21
CA PRO A 620 -3.71 -2.48 -24.63
C PRO A 620 -3.10 -3.64 -25.43
N ASN A 621 -3.92 -4.45 -26.10
CA ASN A 621 -3.49 -5.62 -26.87
C ASN A 621 -3.12 -5.29 -28.32
N GLN A 622 -3.38 -4.06 -28.78
CA GLN A 622 -3.17 -3.63 -30.18
C GLN A 622 -3.93 -4.50 -31.19
N GLU A 623 -5.16 -4.89 -30.84
CA GLU A 623 -6.04 -5.70 -31.68
C GLU A 623 -6.62 -4.91 -32.86
N TYR A 624 -6.74 -3.57 -32.74
CA TYR A 624 -7.52 -2.73 -33.64
C TYR A 624 -6.70 -1.66 -34.39
N LYS A 625 -7.21 -1.26 -35.56
CA LYS A 625 -6.56 -0.25 -36.42
C LYS A 625 -6.89 1.17 -35.96
N ASP A 626 -6.03 2.12 -36.29
CA ASP A 626 -6.16 3.53 -35.90
C ASP A 626 -7.47 4.14 -36.38
N ASP A 627 -7.94 3.78 -37.56
CA ASP A 627 -9.18 4.30 -38.14
C ASP A 627 -10.40 3.89 -37.30
N GLU A 628 -10.43 2.66 -36.79
CA GLU A 628 -11.48 2.15 -35.92
C GLU A 628 -11.45 2.88 -34.57
N ILE A 629 -10.26 3.10 -34.02
CA ILE A 629 -10.08 3.88 -32.79
C ILE A 629 -10.53 5.33 -32.99
N TRP A 630 -10.17 5.98 -34.10
CA TRP A 630 -10.60 7.34 -34.41
C TRP A 630 -12.11 7.44 -34.61
N SER A 631 -12.73 6.43 -35.19
CA SER A 631 -14.19 6.34 -35.30
C SER A 631 -14.84 6.25 -33.91
N ALA A 632 -14.30 5.42 -33.02
CA ALA A 632 -14.78 5.33 -31.64
C ALA A 632 -14.61 6.65 -30.87
N LEU A 633 -13.48 7.34 -31.05
CA LEU A 633 -13.21 8.65 -30.45
C LEU A 633 -14.11 9.76 -31.01
N GLU A 634 -14.48 9.69 -32.28
CA GLU A 634 -15.46 10.58 -32.91
C GLU A 634 -16.83 10.39 -32.29
N MET A 635 -17.27 9.15 -32.18
CA MET A 635 -18.54 8.85 -31.54
C MET A 635 -18.52 9.25 -30.05
N ALA A 636 -17.35 9.28 -29.39
CA ALA A 636 -17.21 9.68 -27.98
C ALA A 636 -17.13 11.20 -27.77
N ASN A 637 -17.18 12.01 -28.84
CA ASN A 637 -16.95 13.46 -28.81
C ASN A 637 -15.58 13.86 -28.23
N LEU A 638 -14.55 13.02 -28.40
CA LEU A 638 -13.19 13.27 -27.90
C LEU A 638 -12.20 13.65 -29.02
N LYS A 639 -12.58 13.45 -30.28
CA LYS A 639 -11.71 13.67 -31.45
C LYS A 639 -11.10 15.07 -31.49
N THR A 640 -11.87 16.12 -31.21
CA THR A 640 -11.40 17.51 -31.19
C THR A 640 -10.48 17.79 -30.01
N SER A 641 -10.87 17.35 -28.81
CA SER A 641 -10.07 17.48 -27.58
C SER A 641 -8.70 16.81 -27.71
N ILE A 642 -8.65 15.62 -28.33
CA ILE A 642 -7.41 14.87 -28.53
C ILE A 642 -6.56 15.48 -29.65
N ARG A 643 -7.17 15.98 -30.74
CA ARG A 643 -6.45 16.68 -31.81
C ARG A 643 -5.82 17.99 -31.35
N ASN A 644 -6.42 18.66 -30.37
CA ASN A 644 -5.92 19.90 -29.79
C ASN A 644 -4.81 19.68 -28.76
N LEU A 645 -4.50 18.42 -28.41
CA LEU A 645 -3.31 18.11 -27.63
C LEU A 645 -2.11 18.13 -28.59
N ASP A 646 -1.19 19.08 -28.42
CA ASP A 646 -0.02 19.34 -29.27
C ASP A 646 1.02 18.18 -29.35
N CYS A 647 0.66 16.93 -29.01
CA CYS A 647 1.54 15.77 -29.19
C CYS A 647 0.80 14.59 -29.82
N THR A 648 1.52 13.83 -30.64
CA THR A 648 1.06 12.55 -31.19
C THR A 648 0.58 11.61 -30.07
N ILE A 649 -0.38 10.74 -30.40
CA ILE A 649 -1.11 9.82 -29.51
C ILE A 649 -0.17 9.07 -28.54
N SER A 650 1.10 8.87 -28.92
CA SER A 650 2.15 8.18 -28.18
C SER A 650 2.81 8.95 -27.02
N GLU A 651 2.85 10.28 -27.01
CA GLU A 651 3.74 11.04 -26.08
C GLU A 651 3.04 11.75 -24.91
N CYS A 652 1.74 12.01 -24.98
CA CYS A 652 1.10 13.05 -24.17
C CYS A 652 0.94 12.76 -22.66
N LEU A 653 0.92 11.49 -22.24
CA LEU A 653 0.67 11.11 -20.83
C LEU A 653 1.94 10.99 -19.97
N ARG A 654 3.13 11.12 -20.58
CA ARG A 654 4.43 10.97 -19.89
C ARG A 654 4.85 12.20 -19.05
N ARG A 655 4.25 13.38 -19.28
CA ARG A 655 4.75 14.66 -18.73
C ARG A 655 3.85 15.41 -17.73
N ARG A 656 2.56 15.08 -17.57
CA ARG A 656 1.64 15.92 -16.76
C ARG A 656 0.65 15.13 -15.91
N GLY A 657 1.16 14.37 -14.94
CA GLY A 657 0.34 13.68 -13.92
C GLY A 657 -0.24 14.57 -12.79
N ARG A 658 -0.05 15.90 -12.81
CA ARG A 658 -0.53 16.78 -11.70
C ARG A 658 -1.36 18.00 -12.10
N HIS A 659 -1.48 18.33 -13.39
CA HIS A 659 -2.13 19.57 -13.83
C HIS A 659 -3.08 19.37 -15.02
N VAL A 660 -3.99 18.39 -14.95
CA VAL A 660 -5.25 18.50 -15.68
C VAL A 660 -6.24 19.16 -14.75
N VAL A 661 -6.33 20.48 -14.85
CA VAL A 661 -7.37 21.29 -14.23
C VAL A 661 -8.72 20.79 -14.74
N TYR A 662 -9.52 20.21 -13.83
CA TYR A 662 -10.98 20.10 -13.82
C TYR A 662 -11.76 20.42 -15.14
N ALA A 663 -11.49 19.69 -16.22
CA ALA A 663 -12.38 19.56 -17.38
C ALA A 663 -13.10 18.20 -17.31
N PRO A 664 -14.34 18.04 -17.82
CA PRO A 664 -15.28 17.07 -17.28
C PRO A 664 -14.80 15.64 -17.46
N ARG A 665 -14.58 14.99 -16.32
CA ARG A 665 -14.12 13.61 -16.07
C ARG A 665 -14.95 12.49 -16.73
N ILE A 666 -15.82 12.76 -17.70
CA ILE A 666 -16.88 11.82 -18.10
C ILE A 666 -16.96 11.57 -19.61
N ALA A 667 -16.24 12.34 -20.43
CA ALA A 667 -16.22 12.09 -21.88
C ALA A 667 -15.33 10.90 -22.28
N ASN A 668 -14.25 10.63 -21.53
CA ASN A 668 -13.28 9.58 -21.87
C ASN A 668 -13.79 8.14 -21.73
N GLN A 669 -14.92 7.91 -21.06
CA GLN A 669 -15.34 6.58 -20.64
C GLN A 669 -16.43 5.93 -21.49
N THR A 670 -17.06 6.65 -22.42
CA THR A 670 -18.23 6.05 -23.10
C THR A 670 -17.88 4.92 -24.07
N LYS A 671 -16.61 4.74 -24.51
CA LYS A 671 -16.32 3.94 -25.73
C LYS A 671 -15.10 3.01 -25.73
N SER A 672 -14.48 2.70 -24.58
CA SER A 672 -13.58 1.52 -24.49
C SER A 672 -14.38 0.22 -24.69
N ALA A 673 -15.64 0.20 -24.26
CA ALA A 673 -16.57 -0.91 -24.50
C ALA A 673 -17.05 -1.04 -25.96
N LEU A 674 -16.77 -0.05 -26.84
CA LEU A 674 -17.32 -0.03 -28.20
C LEU A 674 -16.55 -0.89 -29.21
N ILE A 675 -15.36 -1.36 -28.82
CA ILE A 675 -14.39 -1.94 -29.75
C ILE A 675 -14.47 -3.48 -29.76
N ARG A 676 -14.96 -4.13 -28.69
CA ARG A 676 -15.14 -5.59 -28.63
C ARG A 676 -16.59 -5.99 -28.93
N LYS A 677 -16.79 -6.58 -30.11
CA LYS A 677 -18.00 -7.23 -30.66
C LYS A 677 -19.35 -6.56 -30.31
N MET A 678 -19.95 -5.96 -31.33
CA MET A 678 -21.37 -5.57 -31.38
C MET A 678 -22.25 -6.71 -30.90
N TYR A 679 -22.73 -6.62 -29.67
CA TYR A 679 -24.08 -6.88 -29.13
C TYR A 679 -23.95 -6.48 -27.64
N TRP A 680 -25.04 -6.05 -26.99
CA TRP A 680 -25.07 -5.48 -25.62
C TRP A 680 -24.80 -3.98 -25.53
N THR A 681 -25.89 -3.19 -25.57
CA THR A 681 -25.87 -1.76 -25.26
C THR A 681 -26.68 -1.42 -24.01
N HIS A 682 -26.00 -0.71 -23.10
CA HIS A 682 -26.43 0.39 -22.24
C HIS A 682 -26.75 0.18 -20.75
N LEU A 683 -26.03 1.04 -19.99
CA LEU A 683 -26.36 1.71 -18.73
C LEU A 683 -26.13 0.94 -17.43
N LEU A 684 -25.07 1.31 -16.70
CA LEU A 684 -25.19 1.66 -15.28
C LEU A 684 -24.15 2.74 -14.92
N ILE A 685 -24.60 3.76 -14.17
CA ILE A 685 -23.82 4.81 -13.48
C ILE A 685 -23.14 5.91 -14.35
N CYS A 686 -23.87 6.53 -15.28
CA CYS A 686 -23.48 7.83 -15.88
C CYS A 686 -24.57 8.93 -15.79
N LEU A 687 -25.66 8.67 -15.06
CA LEU A 687 -26.87 9.50 -15.14
C LEU A 687 -26.87 10.79 -14.32
N THR A 688 -25.84 11.11 -13.53
CA THR A 688 -25.83 12.37 -12.75
C THR A 688 -24.99 13.51 -13.34
N HIS A 689 -24.16 13.30 -14.37
CA HIS A 689 -23.30 14.40 -14.87
C HIS A 689 -23.05 14.51 -16.39
N VAL A 690 -23.57 13.62 -17.24
CA VAL A 690 -23.34 13.69 -18.72
C VAL A 690 -24.49 14.32 -19.52
N PHE A 691 -25.58 14.69 -18.86
CA PHE A 691 -26.81 15.16 -19.52
C PHE A 691 -26.64 16.44 -20.38
N LEU A 692 -25.50 17.10 -20.31
CA LEU A 692 -25.20 18.35 -21.00
C LEU A 692 -24.58 18.22 -22.40
N VAL A 693 -23.90 17.12 -22.72
CA VAL A 693 -23.06 17.06 -23.94
C VAL A 693 -23.67 16.20 -25.06
N SER A 694 -24.58 15.27 -24.75
CA SER A 694 -25.08 14.29 -25.74
C SER A 694 -26.35 14.69 -26.50
N GLN A 695 -26.93 15.87 -26.25
CA GLN A 695 -28.20 16.25 -26.89
C GLN A 695 -28.09 16.87 -28.28
N LYS A 696 -26.89 17.29 -28.70
CA LYS A 696 -26.67 17.74 -30.09
C LYS A 696 -26.80 16.62 -31.13
N THR A 697 -26.61 15.36 -30.73
CA THR A 697 -26.60 14.21 -31.65
C THR A 697 -27.99 13.66 -31.95
N LEU A 698 -28.96 13.82 -31.05
CA LEU A 698 -30.33 13.30 -31.24
C LEU A 698 -31.22 14.22 -32.08
N MET A 699 -30.93 15.53 -32.15
CA MET A 699 -31.69 16.45 -33.01
C MET A 699 -31.33 16.36 -34.51
N HIS A 700 -30.16 15.83 -34.86
CA HIS A 700 -29.78 15.67 -36.27
C HIS A 700 -30.39 14.43 -36.95
N ILE A 701 -30.97 13.49 -36.18
CA ILE A 701 -31.59 12.27 -36.71
C ILE A 701 -33.10 12.45 -36.96
N ASN A 702 -33.72 13.53 -36.49
CA ASN A 702 -35.15 13.84 -36.74
C ASN A 702 -35.39 14.93 -37.80
N ARG A 703 -34.35 15.30 -38.56
CA ARG A 703 -34.44 16.08 -39.80
C ARG A 703 -33.52 15.50 -40.87
N SER A 704 -33.86 14.30 -41.33
CA SER A 704 -33.47 13.76 -42.64
C SER A 704 -34.38 12.60 -42.99
#